data_AF-A0A1Q6SM13-F1
#
_entry.id   AF-A0A1Q6SM13-F1
#
_cell.length_a   1.000
_cell.length_b   1.000
_cell.length_c   1.000
_cell.angle_alpha   90.00
_cell.angle_beta   90.00
_cell.angle_gamma   90.00
#
_symmetry.space_group_name_H-M   'P 1'
#
loop_
_entity.id
_entity.type
_entity.pdbx_description
1 polymer ?
#
loop_
_entity_poly.entity_id
_entity_poly.type
_entity_poly.pdbx_seq_one_letter_code
_entity_poly.pdbx_strand_id
1 'polypeptide(L)'
;MDFLDKRVGVICNELKKLKVKQIFPLTQWEYKEGNFVHPEDALNDAAAWENFDCKTMHWYGKDRHYWFRTVYTVPQELDGKNMWIRISSQIDEWDDAKNPQFIVFINGEIYQGIDMNHRECLITQSAKAGDTLTIELQAYTGILHEEFALRTQIEEIDAGIESLYYDLWVPLAAFSRMEADDKNRKDIEYVLNETINLLDLRTPYSESFYQSVEEASSYIRKALYEDMAGYGDVIATCIGHTHIDVAWWWTVAQTREKVGRSFATVLKLMDEYPGYKFMSSQPQLYAFLKERYPELYEKVKQRIKEKRWEPEGGMWVEADCNLTSGESLVRQFMHGKRFFKEEFGVDNRILWLPDVFGYSGALPQIMKKCGIDYFMTTKLAWNQFNKVPYDTMLWRGIDGTEVLTHLITTLGVNQPIKDYFTTYNGILHPDAIMGGWMRYQNKDINNDILVSYGYGDGGGGPTREMLETSIRMEKGIKGIPKVRQEFSRTYFEELEERVKDDRRLPVWEGEFYFEYHRGTYTSMARNKRSNRKAELGLMDLELLSVLAQAQIAYPAEELDRIWKKVLINQFHDILPGSSIHEVYEVTKEEYATLQKEIKALEEERLRALVEDGEGITIFNTTGHDRSDIVELGEVNADALKDTDGKLYPIQKTAEGAVAYVRHLPSKGYKTFAAVSTDAGQTTPFILIDDYTLDTPFYTIHLDTNGCFDRLYDKDNDREVLQAGKKGNLFRMYEDKPIYYDNWDVDIYYTEKYWDINDMTSMKWTECGPVRATLEIERKESQSVIRQKIHFYADSRRIEFETYVDWKEHQTLLKVHFPVNIHTDEATFDVQFGNLTRKVHTNTSWDKARFESCGQKWIDLSEGHYGVSMLNDCKYGHSVKDSNMALTLIKSGIEPNPVADQEEHYFTYALYPHAGKWQEARTVEQAYDLNQPAIVVAGGKPGSHLSKASVDKSNVVLETIKCAECGEGTIIRMYESENALTKTNLMVSGNYKKAFICNLLEEEEAELELKGGIICVQLKPYEVVTVKLI
;
A
#
# COMPACT_ATOMS: atom_id res chain seq x y z
N MET A 1 -9.15 -11.00 -53.06
CA MET A 1 -9.15 -9.52 -53.11
C MET A 1 -8.12 -9.07 -52.10
N ASP A 2 -7.23 -8.16 -52.50
CA ASP A 2 -6.17 -7.66 -51.62
C ASP A 2 -6.60 -6.34 -50.97
N PHE A 3 -6.10 -6.06 -49.76
CA PHE A 3 -6.27 -4.79 -49.03
C PHE A 3 -7.69 -4.43 -48.56
N LEU A 4 -8.62 -5.38 -48.42
CA LEU A 4 -10.00 -5.07 -48.01
C LEU A 4 -10.05 -4.45 -46.61
N ASP A 5 -9.29 -4.98 -45.66
CA ASP A 5 -9.11 -4.40 -44.32
C ASP A 5 -8.63 -2.92 -44.36
N LYS A 6 -7.67 -2.58 -45.23
CA LYS A 6 -7.17 -1.20 -45.39
C LYS A 6 -8.27 -0.31 -45.95
N ARG A 7 -9.04 -0.81 -46.93
CA ARG A 7 -10.18 -0.10 -47.52
C ARG A 7 -11.26 0.21 -46.47
N VAL A 8 -11.64 -0.76 -45.65
CA VAL A 8 -12.61 -0.57 -44.56
C VAL A 8 -12.08 0.47 -43.56
N GLY A 9 -10.79 0.41 -43.22
CA GLY A 9 -10.15 1.39 -42.35
C GLY A 9 -10.24 2.84 -42.87
N VAL A 10 -10.07 3.07 -44.18
CA VAL A 10 -10.26 4.40 -44.78
C VAL A 10 -11.69 4.89 -44.58
N ILE A 11 -12.69 4.05 -44.83
CA ILE A 11 -14.10 4.42 -44.66
C ILE A 11 -14.44 4.68 -43.18
N CYS A 12 -13.91 3.88 -42.25
CA CYS A 12 -14.09 4.13 -40.81
C CYS A 12 -13.54 5.52 -40.42
N ASN A 13 -12.38 5.91 -40.94
CA ASN A 13 -11.80 7.23 -40.69
C ASN A 13 -12.64 8.38 -41.27
N GLU A 14 -13.34 8.15 -42.37
CA GLU A 14 -14.30 9.12 -42.92
C GLU A 14 -15.55 9.22 -42.04
N LEU A 15 -16.17 8.09 -41.67
CA LEU A 15 -17.33 8.06 -40.78
C LEU A 15 -17.03 8.70 -39.41
N LYS A 16 -15.84 8.47 -38.86
CA LYS A 16 -15.38 9.10 -37.60
C LYS A 16 -15.40 10.64 -37.66
N LYS A 17 -15.14 11.22 -38.83
CA LYS A 17 -15.23 12.68 -39.04
C LYS A 17 -16.66 13.11 -39.30
N LEU A 18 -17.41 12.34 -40.09
CA LEU A 18 -18.79 12.64 -40.46
C LEU A 18 -19.79 12.49 -39.30
N LYS A 19 -19.45 11.76 -38.23
CA LYS A 19 -20.34 11.68 -37.06
C LYS A 19 -20.56 13.04 -36.40
N VAL A 20 -19.56 13.93 -36.43
CA VAL A 20 -19.69 15.31 -35.93
C VAL A 20 -20.25 16.17 -37.05
N LYS A 21 -21.57 16.39 -36.99
CA LYS A 21 -22.33 16.99 -38.08
C LYS A 21 -22.33 18.51 -38.06
N GLN A 22 -22.45 19.10 -36.86
CA GLN A 22 -22.46 20.54 -36.65
C GLN A 22 -21.60 20.91 -35.43
N ILE A 23 -20.94 22.06 -35.50
CA ILE A 23 -20.12 22.62 -34.41
C ILE A 23 -20.53 24.08 -34.20
N PHE A 24 -20.84 24.43 -32.95
CA PHE A 24 -21.18 25.78 -32.52
C PHE A 24 -20.10 26.27 -31.53
N PRO A 25 -19.30 27.29 -31.88
CA PRO A 25 -18.25 27.79 -30.98
C PRO A 25 -18.81 28.35 -29.67
N LEU A 26 -18.21 27.99 -28.54
CA LEU A 26 -18.59 28.49 -27.20
C LEU A 26 -17.43 29.28 -26.61
N THR A 27 -17.17 30.49 -27.11
CA THR A 27 -15.88 31.17 -26.86
C THR A 27 -15.91 32.24 -25.79
N GLN A 28 -17.08 32.60 -25.25
CA GLN A 28 -17.23 33.67 -24.26
C GLN A 28 -17.65 33.08 -22.92
N TRP A 29 -16.80 33.28 -21.92
CA TRP A 29 -16.99 32.83 -20.56
C TRP A 29 -16.77 34.02 -19.62
N GLU A 30 -17.28 33.90 -18.41
CA GLU A 30 -16.80 34.66 -17.26
C GLU A 30 -15.99 33.69 -16.40
N TYR A 31 -15.01 34.18 -15.66
CA TYR A 31 -14.22 33.34 -14.78
C TYR A 31 -13.85 34.04 -13.46
N LYS A 32 -13.44 33.21 -12.50
CA LYS A 32 -12.91 33.60 -11.20
C LYS A 32 -11.86 32.57 -10.75
N GLU A 33 -10.74 33.02 -10.19
CA GLU A 33 -9.75 32.12 -9.56
C GLU A 33 -10.20 31.75 -8.14
N GLY A 34 -10.17 30.46 -7.80
CA GLY A 34 -10.52 29.96 -6.47
C GLY A 34 -10.92 28.48 -6.47
N ASN A 35 -10.71 27.81 -5.34
CA ASN A 35 -11.14 26.42 -5.12
C ASN A 35 -12.54 26.40 -4.50
N PHE A 36 -13.55 26.54 -5.36
CA PHE A 36 -14.97 26.44 -5.00
C PHE A 36 -15.47 25.02 -5.23
N VAL A 37 -16.40 24.52 -4.41
CA VAL A 37 -16.93 23.15 -4.55
C VAL A 37 -18.17 23.14 -5.44
N HIS A 38 -19.08 24.09 -5.21
CA HIS A 38 -20.34 24.23 -5.93
C HIS A 38 -20.47 25.61 -6.60
N PRO A 39 -21.33 25.75 -7.63
CA PRO A 39 -21.62 27.02 -8.30
C PRO A 39 -21.98 28.16 -7.34
N GLU A 40 -22.76 27.86 -6.31
CA GLU A 40 -23.18 28.81 -5.28
C GLU A 40 -22.01 29.37 -4.46
N ASP A 41 -20.94 28.59 -4.24
CA ASP A 41 -19.74 29.06 -3.54
C ASP A 41 -19.04 30.15 -4.36
N ALA A 42 -18.88 29.91 -5.67
CA ALA A 42 -18.26 30.87 -6.60
C ALA A 42 -19.11 32.14 -6.76
N LEU A 43 -20.45 32.00 -6.76
CA LEU A 43 -21.40 33.12 -6.82
C LEU A 43 -21.39 33.98 -5.54
N ASN A 44 -21.28 33.36 -4.37
CA ASN A 44 -21.31 34.04 -3.08
C ASN A 44 -19.95 34.64 -2.68
N ASP A 45 -18.88 34.19 -3.33
CA ASP A 45 -17.55 34.75 -3.12
C ASP A 45 -17.45 36.22 -3.58
N ALA A 46 -16.72 37.03 -2.81
CA ALA A 46 -16.65 38.47 -2.99
C ALA A 46 -15.81 38.94 -4.19
N ALA A 47 -14.96 38.07 -4.77
CA ALA A 47 -14.18 38.43 -5.95
C ALA A 47 -15.10 38.72 -7.14
N ALA A 48 -14.68 39.66 -8.00
CA ALA A 48 -15.44 40.01 -9.19
C ALA A 48 -15.32 38.90 -10.25
N TRP A 49 -16.37 38.72 -11.05
CA TRP A 49 -16.30 37.93 -12.28
C TRP A 49 -15.60 38.74 -13.37
N GLU A 50 -14.67 38.10 -14.06
CA GLU A 50 -13.95 38.70 -15.19
C GLU A 50 -14.36 38.00 -16.50
N ASN A 51 -14.37 38.74 -17.61
CA ASN A 51 -14.62 38.14 -18.92
C ASN A 51 -13.41 37.31 -19.38
N PHE A 52 -13.68 36.15 -19.98
CA PHE A 52 -12.70 35.23 -20.55
C PHE A 52 -13.06 34.88 -22.00
N ASP A 53 -12.27 35.38 -22.95
CA ASP A 53 -12.39 35.03 -24.36
C ASP A 53 -11.43 33.87 -24.70
N CYS A 54 -11.99 32.68 -24.93
CA CYS A 54 -11.24 31.47 -25.27
C CYS A 54 -10.35 31.59 -26.53
N LYS A 55 -10.59 32.60 -27.39
CA LYS A 55 -9.78 32.82 -28.59
C LYS A 55 -8.50 33.60 -28.34
N THR A 56 -8.48 34.43 -27.30
CA THR A 56 -7.43 35.42 -27.07
C THR A 56 -6.78 35.32 -25.70
N MET A 57 -7.45 34.66 -24.74
CA MET A 57 -7.01 34.57 -23.35
C MET A 57 -6.56 33.15 -22.99
N HIS A 58 -5.67 33.09 -22.00
CA HIS A 58 -5.19 31.89 -21.36
C HIS A 58 -5.39 32.02 -19.85
N TRP A 59 -5.41 30.88 -19.16
CA TRP A 59 -5.36 30.77 -17.71
C TRP A 59 -4.03 30.13 -17.30
N TYR A 60 -3.56 30.34 -16.07
CA TYR A 60 -2.15 30.15 -15.73
C TYR A 60 -1.91 29.49 -14.36
N GLY A 61 -0.68 29.02 -14.16
CA GLY A 61 -0.16 28.57 -12.87
C GLY A 61 -0.29 27.07 -12.63
N LYS A 62 0.63 26.52 -11.84
CA LYS A 62 0.60 25.12 -11.37
C LYS A 62 -0.20 25.00 -10.09
N ASP A 63 -0.93 23.91 -9.96
CA ASP A 63 -1.72 23.57 -8.78
C ASP A 63 -2.71 24.69 -8.38
N ARG A 64 -3.42 25.23 -9.39
CA ARG A 64 -4.40 26.32 -9.26
C ARG A 64 -5.80 25.84 -9.61
N HIS A 65 -6.78 26.57 -9.08
CA HIS A 65 -8.21 26.31 -9.30
C HIS A 65 -8.89 27.53 -9.88
N TYR A 66 -9.74 27.29 -10.88
CA TYR A 66 -10.51 28.32 -11.56
C TYR A 66 -11.96 27.87 -11.73
N TRP A 67 -12.87 28.83 -11.74
CA TRP A 67 -14.28 28.61 -12.01
C TRP A 67 -14.67 29.39 -13.25
N PHE A 68 -15.14 28.69 -14.29
CA PHE A 68 -15.65 29.31 -15.51
C PHE A 68 -17.17 29.20 -15.56
N ARG A 69 -17.83 30.23 -16.07
CA ARG A 69 -19.29 30.29 -16.21
C ARG A 69 -19.70 30.90 -17.54
N THR A 70 -20.73 30.36 -18.17
CA THR A 70 -21.35 30.96 -19.34
C THR A 70 -22.84 30.62 -19.41
N VAL A 71 -23.58 31.38 -20.20
CA VAL A 71 -25.00 31.16 -20.46
C VAL A 71 -25.16 30.88 -21.95
N TYR A 72 -25.70 29.71 -22.28
CA TYR A 72 -25.88 29.25 -23.65
C TYR A 72 -27.36 29.09 -23.97
N THR A 73 -27.83 29.72 -25.05
CA THR A 73 -29.19 29.53 -25.57
C THR A 73 -29.15 28.56 -26.74
N VAL A 74 -29.96 27.51 -26.67
CA VAL A 74 -29.99 26.44 -27.68
C VAL A 74 -30.47 27.00 -29.03
N PRO A 75 -29.68 26.87 -30.11
CA PRO A 75 -30.04 27.34 -31.44
C PRO A 75 -31.12 26.46 -32.10
N GLN A 76 -31.84 27.00 -33.09
CA GLN A 76 -32.92 26.30 -33.79
C GLN A 76 -32.43 25.04 -34.52
N GLU A 77 -31.18 25.06 -34.97
CA GLU A 77 -30.50 23.99 -35.69
C GLU A 77 -30.28 22.72 -34.84
N LEU A 78 -30.32 22.85 -33.51
CA LEU A 78 -30.19 21.74 -32.56
C LEU A 78 -31.53 21.21 -32.04
N ASP A 79 -32.66 21.77 -32.47
CA ASP A 79 -33.99 21.34 -31.98
C ASP A 79 -34.25 19.85 -32.28
N GLY A 80 -34.54 19.09 -31.23
CA GLY A 80 -34.73 17.64 -31.28
C GLY A 80 -33.46 16.83 -31.59
N LYS A 81 -32.27 17.42 -31.45
CA LYS A 81 -30.97 16.76 -31.72
C LYS A 81 -30.20 16.45 -30.44
N ASN A 82 -29.25 15.51 -30.57
CA ASN A 82 -28.25 15.28 -29.55
C ASN A 82 -27.36 16.52 -29.43
N MET A 83 -27.22 17.05 -28.23
CA MET A 83 -26.38 18.20 -27.94
C MET A 83 -25.26 17.80 -26.98
N TRP A 84 -24.04 17.98 -27.43
CA TRP A 84 -22.81 17.66 -26.70
C TRP A 84 -22.04 18.93 -26.40
N ILE A 85 -21.29 18.93 -25.31
CA ILE A 85 -20.22 19.90 -25.08
C ILE A 85 -18.88 19.19 -25.20
N ARG A 86 -17.96 19.79 -25.94
CA ARG A 86 -16.56 19.38 -26.00
C ARG A 86 -15.71 20.40 -25.26
N ILE A 87 -14.92 19.94 -24.30
CA ILE A 87 -14.01 20.76 -23.49
C ILE A 87 -12.62 20.14 -23.55
N SER A 88 -11.61 20.97 -23.75
CA SER A 88 -10.20 20.55 -23.74
C SER A 88 -9.28 21.74 -23.47
N SER A 89 -8.04 21.44 -23.13
CA SER A 89 -6.95 22.41 -23.22
C SER A 89 -6.21 22.30 -24.57
N GLN A 90 -5.12 23.04 -24.73
CA GLN A 90 -4.18 22.84 -25.83
C GLN A 90 -3.24 21.63 -25.65
N ILE A 91 -3.31 20.93 -24.52
CA ILE A 91 -2.40 19.84 -24.17
C ILE A 91 -2.95 18.51 -24.68
N ASP A 92 -2.10 17.76 -25.37
CA ASP A 92 -2.41 16.45 -25.96
C ASP A 92 -1.43 15.34 -25.49
N GLU A 93 -0.57 15.62 -24.50
CA GLU A 93 0.39 14.68 -23.90
C GLU A 93 -0.29 13.68 -22.94
N TRP A 94 0.05 12.39 -23.00
CA TRP A 94 -0.67 11.27 -22.36
C TRP A 94 -0.79 11.28 -20.80
N ASP A 95 -0.18 12.23 -20.08
CA ASP A 95 -0.17 12.23 -18.60
C ASP A 95 -1.47 12.81 -18.00
N ASP A 96 -2.56 12.04 -18.08
CA ASP A 96 -3.88 12.44 -17.61
C ASP A 96 -3.93 12.78 -16.12
N ALA A 97 -2.98 12.27 -15.35
CA ALA A 97 -2.94 12.41 -13.90
C ALA A 97 -2.42 13.79 -13.45
N LYS A 98 -1.60 14.45 -14.27
CA LYS A 98 -0.94 15.74 -13.98
C LYS A 98 -1.41 16.91 -14.84
N ASN A 99 -2.23 16.64 -15.85
CA ASN A 99 -2.78 17.64 -16.77
C ASN A 99 -4.03 18.35 -16.21
N PRO A 100 -4.50 19.43 -16.88
CA PRO A 100 -5.72 20.10 -16.48
C PRO A 100 -6.93 19.18 -16.47
N GLN A 101 -7.75 19.30 -15.43
CA GLN A 101 -8.96 18.50 -15.25
C GLN A 101 -10.13 19.39 -14.88
N PHE A 102 -11.35 19.02 -15.27
CA PHE A 102 -12.56 19.80 -15.02
C PHE A 102 -13.71 18.96 -14.44
N ILE A 103 -14.66 19.60 -13.77
CA ILE A 103 -16.03 19.11 -13.57
C ILE A 103 -16.98 20.04 -14.32
N VAL A 104 -17.87 19.48 -15.12
CA VAL A 104 -18.92 20.21 -15.83
C VAL A 104 -20.18 20.25 -14.98
N PHE A 105 -20.72 21.45 -14.81
CA PHE A 105 -22.00 21.72 -14.20
C PHE A 105 -22.98 22.28 -15.24
N ILE A 106 -24.22 21.81 -15.23
CA ILE A 106 -25.30 22.32 -16.07
C ILE A 106 -26.47 22.68 -15.16
N ASN A 107 -26.88 23.94 -15.18
CA ASN A 107 -27.94 24.49 -14.33
C ASN A 107 -27.77 24.16 -12.83
N GLY A 108 -26.52 24.16 -12.36
CA GLY A 108 -26.19 23.90 -10.96
C GLY A 108 -25.86 22.45 -10.63
N GLU A 109 -26.14 21.49 -11.52
CA GLU A 109 -25.93 20.07 -11.25
C GLU A 109 -24.62 19.54 -11.85
N ILE A 110 -23.93 18.63 -11.14
CA ILE A 110 -22.74 17.93 -11.66
C ILE A 110 -23.14 16.92 -12.75
N TYR A 111 -22.50 17.04 -13.92
CA TYR A 111 -22.73 16.15 -15.07
C TYR A 111 -21.60 15.16 -15.30
N GLN A 112 -20.37 15.62 -15.49
CA GLN A 112 -19.25 14.75 -15.87
C GLN A 112 -17.92 15.39 -15.49
N GLY A 113 -16.93 14.56 -15.13
CA GLY A 113 -15.53 14.97 -15.18
C GLY A 113 -15.06 15.10 -16.64
N ILE A 114 -14.15 16.03 -16.88
CA ILE A 114 -13.47 16.20 -18.17
C ILE A 114 -11.97 16.14 -17.91
N ASP A 115 -11.31 15.34 -18.73
CA ASP A 115 -9.87 15.10 -18.67
C ASP A 115 -9.37 14.79 -20.10
N MET A 116 -8.17 14.26 -20.24
CA MET A 116 -7.60 13.99 -21.57
C MET A 116 -8.28 12.84 -22.30
N ASN A 117 -8.86 11.92 -21.55
CA ASN A 117 -9.56 10.73 -22.02
C ASN A 117 -11.06 11.00 -22.23
N HIS A 118 -11.61 12.01 -21.55
CA HIS A 118 -13.02 12.39 -21.54
C HIS A 118 -13.22 13.84 -21.98
N ARG A 119 -13.13 14.12 -23.28
CA ARG A 119 -13.29 15.48 -23.82
C ARG A 119 -14.72 15.85 -24.20
N GLU A 120 -15.61 14.87 -24.27
CA GLU A 120 -16.99 15.03 -24.76
C GLU A 120 -17.96 14.69 -23.62
N CYS A 121 -19.01 15.51 -23.45
CA CYS A 121 -20.07 15.30 -22.47
C CYS A 121 -21.44 15.50 -23.13
N LEU A 122 -22.29 14.46 -23.10
CA LEU A 122 -23.65 14.54 -23.60
C LEU A 122 -24.52 15.39 -22.66
N ILE A 123 -25.05 16.51 -23.15
CA ILE A 123 -25.95 17.38 -22.37
C ILE A 123 -27.38 16.83 -22.42
N THR A 124 -27.89 16.55 -23.62
CA THR A 124 -29.23 15.98 -23.83
C THR A 124 -29.30 15.27 -25.17
N GLN A 125 -30.13 14.22 -25.25
CA GLN A 125 -30.43 13.51 -26.50
C GLN A 125 -31.46 14.25 -27.38
N SER A 126 -32.17 15.23 -26.81
CA SER A 126 -33.17 16.02 -27.52
C SER A 126 -33.15 17.44 -26.97
N ALA A 127 -32.28 18.28 -27.53
CA ALA A 127 -32.25 19.69 -27.20
C ALA A 127 -33.53 20.40 -27.66
N LYS A 128 -33.91 21.48 -26.99
CA LYS A 128 -35.08 22.29 -27.33
C LYS A 128 -34.62 23.69 -27.66
N ALA A 129 -34.94 24.16 -28.87
CA ALA A 129 -34.56 25.49 -29.30
C ALA A 129 -35.12 26.58 -28.35
N GLY A 130 -34.29 27.55 -28.02
CA GLY A 130 -34.64 28.65 -27.12
C GLY A 130 -34.47 28.36 -25.63
N ASP A 131 -34.23 27.12 -25.21
CA ASP A 131 -33.85 26.81 -23.83
C ASP A 131 -32.52 27.49 -23.49
N THR A 132 -32.43 28.06 -22.29
CA THR A 132 -31.22 28.71 -21.78
C THR A 132 -30.59 27.84 -20.71
N LEU A 133 -29.31 27.51 -20.88
CA LEU A 133 -28.51 26.71 -19.96
C LEU A 133 -27.43 27.57 -19.32
N THR A 134 -27.25 27.44 -18.01
CA THR A 134 -26.04 27.90 -17.34
C THR A 134 -25.03 26.76 -17.36
N ILE A 135 -23.88 26.97 -17.99
CA ILE A 135 -22.80 25.99 -18.09
C ILE A 135 -21.63 26.51 -17.27
N GLU A 136 -21.14 25.69 -16.36
CA GLU A 136 -20.04 26.05 -15.46
C GLU A 136 -18.97 24.96 -15.40
N LEU A 137 -17.72 25.37 -15.20
CA LEU A 137 -16.57 24.48 -15.11
C LEU A 137 -15.80 24.75 -13.83
N GLN A 138 -15.70 23.75 -12.96
CA GLN A 138 -14.67 23.71 -11.92
C GLN A 138 -13.38 23.20 -12.56
N ALA A 139 -12.36 24.03 -12.69
CA ALA A 139 -11.12 23.72 -13.39
C ALA A 139 -9.94 23.64 -12.43
N TYR A 140 -9.10 22.63 -12.62
CA TYR A 140 -7.81 22.46 -11.95
C TYR A 140 -6.70 22.45 -12.99
N THR A 141 -5.61 23.19 -12.77
CA THR A 141 -4.53 23.35 -13.76
C THR A 141 -3.60 22.15 -13.88
N GLY A 142 -3.52 21.28 -12.88
CA GLY A 142 -2.46 20.27 -12.84
C GLY A 142 -1.10 20.85 -12.43
N ILE A 143 -0.06 20.01 -12.48
CA ILE A 143 1.29 20.37 -12.01
C ILE A 143 2.34 20.44 -13.13
N LEU A 144 1.98 20.00 -14.34
CA LEU A 144 2.94 19.84 -15.43
C LEU A 144 3.24 21.16 -16.15
N HIS A 145 2.20 21.90 -16.54
CA HIS A 145 2.31 23.11 -17.36
C HIS A 145 1.92 24.38 -16.58
N GLU A 146 2.21 25.56 -17.14
CA GLU A 146 1.97 26.86 -16.50
C GLU A 146 0.97 27.75 -17.25
N GLU A 147 0.61 27.40 -18.48
CA GLU A 147 -0.26 28.20 -19.35
C GLU A 147 -1.24 27.28 -20.08
N PHE A 148 -2.50 27.70 -20.14
CA PHE A 148 -3.59 26.87 -20.62
C PHE A 148 -4.56 27.67 -21.47
N ALA A 149 -4.89 27.15 -22.65
CA ALA A 149 -5.96 27.66 -23.49
C ALA A 149 -7.23 26.85 -23.21
N LEU A 150 -8.33 27.49 -22.82
CA LEU A 150 -9.62 26.81 -22.70
C LEU A 150 -10.26 26.69 -24.08
N ARG A 151 -10.51 25.45 -24.55
CA ARG A 151 -11.15 25.19 -25.84
C ARG A 151 -12.50 24.53 -25.60
N THR A 152 -13.58 25.23 -25.94
CA THR A 152 -14.95 24.75 -25.74
C THR A 152 -15.84 24.98 -26.96
N GLN A 153 -16.70 24.00 -27.24
CA GLN A 153 -17.68 24.04 -28.32
C GLN A 153 -18.87 23.14 -28.04
N ILE A 154 -20.01 23.45 -28.66
CA ILE A 154 -21.20 22.59 -28.68
C ILE A 154 -21.22 21.81 -29.99
N GLU A 155 -21.55 20.52 -29.95
CA GLU A 155 -21.54 19.61 -31.11
C GLU A 155 -22.86 18.87 -31.27
N GLU A 156 -23.28 18.65 -32.53
CA GLU A 156 -24.25 17.62 -32.91
C GLU A 156 -23.48 16.35 -33.34
N ILE A 157 -23.56 15.29 -32.54
CA ILE A 157 -23.04 13.97 -32.92
C ILE A 157 -24.21 13.10 -33.38
N ASP A 158 -24.13 12.63 -34.63
CA ASP A 158 -25.14 11.77 -35.26
C ASP A 158 -24.99 10.31 -34.77
N ALA A 159 -25.99 9.83 -34.04
CA ALA A 159 -25.97 8.51 -33.43
C ALA A 159 -25.98 7.36 -34.46
N GLY A 160 -26.58 7.56 -35.64
CA GLY A 160 -26.63 6.53 -36.68
C GLY A 160 -25.25 6.33 -37.33
N ILE A 161 -24.58 7.43 -37.67
CA ILE A 161 -23.21 7.40 -38.22
C ILE A 161 -22.23 6.85 -37.18
N GLU A 162 -22.35 7.28 -35.91
CA GLU A 162 -21.49 6.80 -34.83
C GLU A 162 -21.66 5.30 -34.56
N SER A 163 -22.90 4.79 -34.51
CA SER A 163 -23.16 3.37 -34.34
C SER A 163 -22.51 2.54 -35.45
N LEU A 164 -22.69 2.96 -36.71
CA LEU A 164 -22.11 2.25 -37.85
C LEU A 164 -20.58 2.29 -37.86
N TYR A 165 -19.99 3.42 -37.43
CA TYR A 165 -18.54 3.52 -37.26
C TYR A 165 -18.01 2.42 -36.31
N TYR A 166 -18.62 2.26 -35.13
CA TYR A 166 -18.19 1.24 -34.18
C TYR A 166 -18.51 -0.19 -34.66
N ASP A 167 -19.63 -0.38 -35.37
CA ASP A 167 -20.00 -1.67 -35.95
C ASP A 167 -18.95 -2.17 -36.96
N LEU A 168 -18.27 -1.25 -37.66
CA LEU A 168 -17.17 -1.55 -38.58
C LEU A 168 -15.80 -1.63 -37.87
N TRP A 169 -15.51 -0.67 -36.98
CA TRP A 169 -14.18 -0.50 -36.40
C TRP A 169 -13.82 -1.61 -35.41
N VAL A 170 -14.75 -2.01 -34.53
CA VAL A 170 -14.48 -3.05 -33.51
C VAL A 170 -14.03 -4.38 -34.14
N PRO A 171 -14.77 -5.00 -35.06
CA PRO A 171 -14.31 -6.24 -35.70
C PRO A 171 -13.03 -6.05 -36.53
N LEU A 172 -12.84 -4.89 -37.16
CA LEU A 172 -11.61 -4.57 -37.88
C LEU A 172 -10.39 -4.53 -36.94
N ALA A 173 -10.56 -3.97 -35.73
CA ALA A 173 -9.51 -3.84 -34.73
C ALA A 173 -9.05 -5.19 -34.14
N ALA A 174 -9.81 -6.27 -34.33
CA ALA A 174 -9.39 -7.63 -33.95
C ALA A 174 -8.33 -8.22 -34.90
N PHE A 175 -8.22 -7.70 -36.13
CA PHE A 175 -7.35 -8.30 -37.16
C PHE A 175 -5.86 -8.24 -36.85
N SER A 176 -5.42 -7.41 -35.90
CA SER A 176 -4.05 -7.40 -35.38
C SER A 176 -3.66 -8.69 -34.67
N ARG A 177 -4.64 -9.47 -34.20
CA ARG A 177 -4.45 -10.78 -33.52
C ARG A 177 -4.99 -11.96 -34.30
N MET A 178 -5.34 -11.78 -35.56
CA MET A 178 -5.82 -12.86 -36.42
C MET A 178 -4.85 -13.06 -37.58
N GLU A 179 -4.47 -14.30 -37.86
CA GLU A 179 -3.63 -14.61 -39.02
C GLU A 179 -4.33 -14.21 -40.33
N ALA A 180 -3.53 -13.78 -41.31
CA ALA A 180 -4.07 -13.20 -42.55
C ALA A 180 -4.87 -14.20 -43.40
N ASP A 181 -4.60 -15.50 -43.25
CA ASP A 181 -5.27 -16.62 -43.92
C ASP A 181 -6.32 -17.32 -43.04
N ASP A 182 -6.53 -16.85 -41.80
CA ASP A 182 -7.58 -17.38 -40.92
C ASP A 182 -8.97 -17.24 -41.55
N LYS A 183 -9.78 -18.31 -41.48
CA LYS A 183 -11.11 -18.34 -42.10
C LYS A 183 -12.07 -17.35 -41.45
N ASN A 184 -12.04 -17.20 -40.13
CA ASN A 184 -12.92 -16.26 -39.43
C ASN A 184 -12.56 -14.83 -39.82
N ARG A 185 -11.26 -14.51 -39.90
CA ARG A 185 -10.79 -13.20 -40.40
C ARG A 185 -11.32 -12.92 -41.81
N LYS A 186 -11.23 -13.90 -42.73
CA LYS A 186 -11.71 -13.75 -44.11
C LYS A 186 -13.22 -13.53 -44.19
N ASP A 187 -14.00 -14.20 -43.35
CA ASP A 187 -15.44 -14.03 -43.30
C ASP A 187 -15.84 -12.66 -42.76
N ILE A 188 -15.19 -12.22 -41.68
CA ILE A 188 -15.41 -10.86 -41.13
C ILE A 188 -14.99 -9.81 -42.17
N GLU A 189 -13.82 -9.97 -42.81
CA GLU A 189 -13.33 -9.06 -43.84
C GLU A 189 -14.31 -8.94 -45.01
N TYR A 190 -14.94 -10.05 -45.42
CA TYR A 190 -16.00 -10.04 -46.44
C TYR A 190 -17.23 -9.26 -45.98
N VAL A 191 -17.74 -9.54 -44.78
CA VAL A 191 -18.92 -8.82 -44.26
C VAL A 191 -18.65 -7.32 -44.15
N LEU A 192 -17.50 -6.91 -43.59
CA LEU A 192 -17.13 -5.50 -43.49
C LEU A 192 -17.03 -4.82 -44.86
N ASN A 193 -16.47 -5.52 -45.86
CA ASN A 193 -16.38 -5.00 -47.22
C ASN A 193 -17.77 -4.81 -47.86
N GLU A 194 -18.68 -5.77 -47.69
CA GLU A 194 -20.03 -5.65 -48.23
C GLU A 194 -20.82 -4.54 -47.54
N THR A 195 -20.63 -4.34 -46.22
CA THR A 195 -21.23 -3.22 -45.49
C THR A 195 -20.81 -1.88 -46.08
N ILE A 196 -19.51 -1.67 -46.34
CA ILE A 196 -19.05 -0.39 -46.92
C ILE A 196 -19.42 -0.23 -48.39
N ASN A 197 -19.73 -1.31 -49.13
CA ASN A 197 -20.22 -1.22 -50.51
C ASN A 197 -21.64 -0.64 -50.58
N LEU A 198 -22.41 -0.75 -49.51
CA LEU A 198 -23.77 -0.19 -49.43
C LEU A 198 -23.76 1.32 -49.19
N LEU A 199 -22.66 1.90 -48.70
CA LEU A 199 -22.60 3.31 -48.31
C LEU A 199 -22.46 4.27 -49.49
N ASP A 200 -23.33 5.30 -49.54
CA ASP A 200 -23.26 6.40 -50.50
C ASP A 200 -22.60 7.65 -49.89
N LEU A 201 -21.28 7.70 -49.95
CA LEU A 201 -20.48 8.81 -49.41
C LEU A 201 -20.32 10.00 -50.38
N ARG A 202 -21.01 10.02 -51.52
CA ARG A 202 -20.85 11.09 -52.55
C ARG A 202 -21.33 12.46 -52.05
N THR A 203 -22.43 12.45 -51.29
CA THR A 203 -23.03 13.66 -50.71
C THR A 203 -23.45 13.36 -49.27
N PRO A 204 -22.52 13.46 -48.30
CA PRO A 204 -22.82 13.22 -46.89
C PRO A 204 -24.01 14.05 -46.38
N TYR A 205 -24.77 13.48 -45.45
CA TYR A 205 -25.98 14.05 -44.85
C TYR A 205 -27.19 14.26 -45.79
N SER A 206 -27.13 13.78 -47.03
CA SER A 206 -28.29 13.71 -47.92
C SER A 206 -29.25 12.58 -47.54
N GLU A 207 -30.49 12.61 -48.05
CA GLU A 207 -31.47 11.53 -47.85
C GLU A 207 -30.95 10.18 -48.35
N SER A 208 -30.28 10.15 -49.52
CA SER A 208 -29.67 8.92 -50.05
C SER A 208 -28.50 8.43 -49.19
N PHE A 209 -27.72 9.33 -48.59
CA PHE A 209 -26.68 8.96 -47.63
C PHE A 209 -27.29 8.28 -46.40
N TYR A 210 -28.31 8.87 -45.76
CA TYR A 210 -28.93 8.27 -44.57
C TYR A 210 -29.64 6.95 -44.88
N GLN A 211 -30.29 6.84 -46.05
CA GLN A 211 -30.83 5.56 -46.50
C GLN A 211 -29.72 4.51 -46.61
N SER A 212 -28.57 4.87 -47.18
CA SER A 212 -27.42 3.97 -47.30
C SER A 212 -26.82 3.58 -45.94
N VAL A 213 -26.81 4.48 -44.96
CA VAL A 213 -26.36 4.20 -43.58
C VAL A 213 -27.28 3.19 -42.91
N GLU A 214 -28.61 3.32 -43.07
CA GLU A 214 -29.58 2.35 -42.53
C GLU A 214 -29.47 0.99 -43.22
N GLU A 215 -29.30 0.97 -44.55
CA GLU A 215 -29.08 -0.26 -45.32
C GLU A 215 -27.81 -0.98 -44.89
N ALA A 216 -26.69 -0.26 -44.75
CA ALA A 216 -25.42 -0.80 -44.26
C ALA A 216 -25.53 -1.31 -42.82
N SER A 217 -26.16 -0.54 -41.93
CA SER A 217 -26.37 -0.91 -40.53
C SER A 217 -27.25 -2.15 -40.38
N SER A 218 -28.32 -2.25 -41.17
CA SER A 218 -29.20 -3.44 -41.20
C SER A 218 -28.46 -4.67 -41.72
N TYR A 219 -27.61 -4.52 -42.74
CA TYR A 219 -26.81 -5.61 -43.27
C TYR A 219 -25.80 -6.13 -42.24
N ILE A 220 -24.97 -5.27 -41.65
CA ILE A 220 -23.93 -5.71 -40.71
C ILE A 220 -24.52 -6.29 -39.42
N ARG A 221 -25.64 -5.74 -38.94
CA ARG A 221 -26.37 -6.29 -37.79
C ARG A 221 -26.73 -7.75 -38.01
N LYS A 222 -27.31 -8.06 -39.17
CA LYS A 222 -27.68 -9.43 -39.53
C LYS A 222 -26.45 -10.30 -39.79
N ALA A 223 -25.60 -9.88 -40.72
CA ALA A 223 -24.51 -10.72 -41.23
C ALA A 223 -23.42 -11.01 -40.19
N LEU A 224 -23.10 -10.03 -39.33
CA LEU A 224 -22.03 -10.16 -38.34
C LEU A 224 -22.57 -10.43 -36.93
N TYR A 225 -23.53 -9.62 -36.48
CA TYR A 225 -23.99 -9.62 -35.09
C TYR A 225 -25.18 -10.56 -34.81
N GLU A 226 -25.71 -11.25 -35.83
CA GLU A 226 -26.68 -12.34 -35.69
C GLU A 226 -26.13 -13.65 -36.28
N ASP A 227 -25.81 -13.69 -37.59
CA ASP A 227 -25.42 -14.91 -38.30
C ASP A 227 -24.04 -15.46 -37.86
N MET A 228 -23.12 -14.58 -37.42
CA MET A 228 -21.76 -14.94 -36.96
C MET A 228 -21.57 -14.78 -35.44
N ALA A 229 -22.64 -14.50 -34.69
CA ALA A 229 -22.63 -14.27 -33.26
C ALA A 229 -22.92 -15.54 -32.43
N GLY A 230 -22.88 -15.42 -31.10
CA GLY A 230 -23.27 -16.48 -30.15
C GLY A 230 -22.14 -17.40 -29.71
N TYR A 231 -20.89 -17.15 -30.12
CA TYR A 231 -19.74 -17.93 -29.70
C TYR A 231 -19.27 -17.51 -28.31
N GLY A 232 -18.93 -18.48 -27.46
CA GLY A 232 -18.55 -18.27 -26.06
C GLY A 232 -17.51 -19.28 -25.58
N ASP A 233 -16.73 -19.87 -26.49
CA ASP A 233 -15.67 -20.83 -26.15
C ASP A 233 -14.60 -20.18 -25.27
N VAL A 234 -14.37 -18.89 -25.48
CA VAL A 234 -13.51 -18.03 -24.70
C VAL A 234 -14.32 -16.82 -24.24
N ILE A 235 -14.25 -16.53 -22.95
CA ILE A 235 -14.93 -15.40 -22.32
C ILE A 235 -13.87 -14.44 -21.77
N ALA A 236 -14.13 -13.14 -21.90
CA ALA A 236 -13.45 -12.11 -21.15
C ALA A 236 -14.49 -11.44 -20.25
N THR A 237 -14.47 -11.78 -18.97
CA THR A 237 -15.30 -11.12 -17.97
C THR A 237 -14.69 -9.77 -17.64
N CYS A 238 -15.39 -8.71 -18.00
CA CYS A 238 -14.91 -7.33 -17.92
C CYS A 238 -15.62 -6.59 -16.80
N ILE A 239 -14.86 -5.83 -16.01
CA ILE A 239 -15.39 -4.91 -15.00
C ILE A 239 -14.71 -3.55 -15.15
N GLY A 240 -15.51 -2.48 -15.27
CA GLY A 240 -14.97 -1.13 -15.30
C GLY A 240 -14.32 -0.79 -13.97
N HIS A 241 -13.17 -0.13 -14.02
CA HIS A 241 -12.40 0.22 -12.84
C HIS A 241 -11.72 1.57 -13.05
N THR A 242 -11.48 2.28 -11.95
CA THR A 242 -10.59 3.45 -11.95
C THR A 242 -9.73 3.36 -10.70
N HIS A 243 -8.47 3.01 -10.90
CA HIS A 243 -7.51 3.04 -9.82
C HIS A 243 -7.20 4.51 -9.50
N ILE A 244 -7.26 4.91 -8.24
CA ILE A 244 -6.93 6.27 -7.82
C ILE A 244 -5.94 6.19 -6.67
N ASP A 245 -4.70 6.62 -6.93
CA ASP A 245 -3.71 6.75 -5.89
C ASP A 245 -4.13 7.83 -4.90
N VAL A 246 -4.21 7.48 -3.62
CA VAL A 246 -4.64 8.47 -2.62
C VAL A 246 -3.61 9.57 -2.46
N ALA A 247 -2.33 9.30 -2.77
CA ALA A 247 -1.31 10.29 -3.06
C ALA A 247 -0.20 9.62 -3.88
N TRP A 248 0.35 10.36 -4.84
CA TRP A 248 1.48 9.93 -5.67
C TRP A 248 2.18 11.16 -6.27
N TRP A 249 1.81 11.56 -7.50
CA TRP A 249 2.18 12.85 -8.11
C TRP A 249 1.30 14.01 -7.66
N TRP A 250 0.49 13.80 -6.63
CA TRP A 250 -0.39 14.78 -6.01
C TRP A 250 -0.60 14.41 -4.54
N THR A 251 -1.06 15.38 -3.76
CA THR A 251 -1.39 15.19 -2.34
C THR A 251 -2.76 14.56 -2.14
N VAL A 252 -3.02 14.04 -0.93
CA VAL A 252 -4.35 13.53 -0.54
C VAL A 252 -5.47 14.56 -0.73
N ALA A 253 -5.16 15.85 -0.57
CA ALA A 253 -6.12 16.92 -0.80
C ALA A 253 -6.65 16.93 -2.25
N GLN A 254 -5.77 16.69 -3.22
CA GLN A 254 -6.13 16.65 -4.63
C GLN A 254 -6.91 15.39 -5.01
N THR A 255 -6.62 14.26 -4.36
CA THR A 255 -7.39 13.01 -4.54
C THR A 255 -8.88 13.21 -4.25
N ARG A 256 -9.23 14.03 -3.25
CA ARG A 256 -10.63 14.35 -2.94
C ARG A 256 -11.39 14.95 -4.13
N GLU A 257 -10.70 15.69 -5.00
CA GLU A 257 -11.26 16.26 -6.23
C GLU A 257 -11.26 15.24 -7.38
N LYS A 258 -10.18 14.46 -7.51
CA LYS A 258 -10.06 13.38 -8.51
C LYS A 258 -11.18 12.34 -8.37
N VAL A 259 -11.56 12.01 -7.14
CA VAL A 259 -12.70 11.12 -6.84
C VAL A 259 -14.00 11.70 -7.40
N GLY A 260 -14.29 12.97 -7.11
CA GLY A 260 -15.49 13.65 -7.61
C GLY A 260 -15.56 13.65 -9.14
N ARG A 261 -14.46 14.01 -9.82
CA ARG A 261 -14.34 13.99 -11.29
C ARG A 261 -14.58 12.60 -11.86
N SER A 262 -13.84 11.61 -11.39
CA SER A 262 -13.88 10.24 -11.93
C SER A 262 -15.25 9.60 -11.72
N PHE A 263 -15.83 9.76 -10.52
CA PHE A 263 -17.12 9.13 -10.21
C PHE A 263 -18.28 9.85 -10.91
N ALA A 264 -18.20 11.17 -11.12
CA ALA A 264 -19.16 11.88 -11.98
C ALA A 264 -19.14 11.32 -13.42
N THR A 265 -17.95 11.06 -13.98
CA THR A 265 -17.81 10.44 -15.31
C THR A 265 -18.42 9.03 -15.34
N VAL A 266 -18.10 8.19 -14.36
CA VAL A 266 -18.67 6.83 -14.27
C VAL A 266 -20.19 6.86 -14.17
N LEU A 267 -20.76 7.73 -13.31
CA LEU A 267 -22.20 7.90 -13.17
C LEU A 267 -22.85 8.34 -14.48
N LYS A 268 -22.23 9.29 -15.19
CA LYS A 268 -22.71 9.74 -16.50
C LYS A 268 -22.72 8.62 -17.53
N LEU A 269 -21.67 7.82 -17.59
CA LEU A 269 -21.62 6.65 -18.48
C LEU A 269 -22.64 5.59 -18.07
N MET A 270 -22.94 5.43 -16.78
CA MET A 270 -24.03 4.54 -16.36
C MET A 270 -25.41 5.01 -16.83
N ASP A 271 -25.63 6.32 -16.97
CA ASP A 271 -26.88 6.85 -17.54
C ASP A 271 -26.99 6.52 -19.04
N GLU A 272 -25.87 6.55 -19.76
CA GLU A 272 -25.81 6.32 -21.20
C GLU A 272 -25.78 4.83 -21.59
N TYR A 273 -25.17 3.97 -20.76
CA TYR A 273 -24.91 2.56 -21.06
C TYR A 273 -25.51 1.63 -19.98
N PRO A 274 -26.78 1.18 -20.10
CA PRO A 274 -27.46 0.40 -19.05
C PRO A 274 -26.77 -0.91 -18.64
N GLY A 275 -26.02 -1.55 -19.55
CA GLY A 275 -25.28 -2.79 -19.28
C GLY A 275 -23.92 -2.59 -18.59
N TYR A 276 -23.47 -1.34 -18.44
CA TYR A 276 -22.19 -1.02 -17.82
C TYR A 276 -22.17 -1.38 -16.33
N LYS A 277 -21.13 -2.12 -15.93
CA LYS A 277 -20.77 -2.42 -14.54
C LYS A 277 -19.42 -1.81 -14.18
N PHE A 278 -19.32 -1.27 -12.98
CA PHE A 278 -18.12 -0.63 -12.47
C PHE A 278 -17.81 -1.10 -11.04
N MET A 279 -16.54 -1.11 -10.67
CA MET A 279 -16.06 -1.45 -9.34
C MET A 279 -15.04 -0.41 -8.84
N SER A 280 -15.08 -0.07 -7.55
CA SER A 280 -14.03 0.70 -6.87
C SER A 280 -13.68 0.07 -5.51
N SER A 281 -12.37 -0.07 -5.27
CA SER A 281 -11.73 -0.92 -4.25
C SER A 281 -11.56 -0.27 -2.86
N GLN A 282 -11.55 1.05 -2.79
CA GLN A 282 -11.05 1.80 -1.61
C GLN A 282 -12.17 2.55 -0.87
N PRO A 283 -12.62 2.09 0.32
CA PRO A 283 -13.52 2.80 1.24
C PRO A 283 -13.15 4.27 1.46
N GLN A 284 -11.86 4.60 1.55
CA GLN A 284 -11.40 5.97 1.75
C GLN A 284 -11.85 6.93 0.63
N LEU A 285 -11.96 6.46 -0.62
CA LEU A 285 -12.47 7.29 -1.73
C LEU A 285 -13.96 7.59 -1.55
N TYR A 286 -14.75 6.60 -1.13
CA TYR A 286 -16.17 6.81 -0.81
C TYR A 286 -16.34 7.79 0.36
N ALA A 287 -15.49 7.70 1.38
CA ALA A 287 -15.49 8.65 2.49
C ALA A 287 -15.21 10.09 2.00
N PHE A 288 -14.19 10.28 1.14
CA PHE A 288 -13.91 11.59 0.54
C PHE A 288 -15.06 12.13 -0.31
N LEU A 289 -15.72 11.25 -1.09
CA LEU A 289 -16.88 11.64 -1.87
C LEU A 289 -18.07 12.03 -0.99
N LYS A 290 -18.33 11.26 0.07
CA LYS A 290 -19.41 11.54 1.04
C LYS A 290 -19.21 12.90 1.72
N GLU A 291 -17.96 13.24 2.05
CA GLU A 291 -17.60 14.51 2.68
C GLU A 291 -17.70 15.69 1.69
N ARG A 292 -17.22 15.52 0.45
CA ARG A 292 -17.04 16.63 -0.49
C ARG A 292 -18.16 16.82 -1.51
N TYR A 293 -18.80 15.73 -1.96
CA TYR A 293 -19.84 15.72 -3.00
C TYR A 293 -20.99 14.76 -2.59
N PRO A 294 -21.75 15.08 -1.53
CA PRO A 294 -22.78 14.19 -0.98
C PRO A 294 -23.86 13.82 -2.00
N GLU A 295 -24.16 14.68 -2.97
CA GLU A 295 -25.10 14.42 -4.06
C GLU A 295 -24.61 13.35 -5.05
N LEU A 296 -23.29 13.30 -5.34
CA LEU A 296 -22.70 12.21 -6.12
C LEU A 296 -22.67 10.92 -5.31
N TYR A 297 -22.38 11.01 -4.01
CA TYR A 297 -22.40 9.86 -3.11
C TYR A 297 -23.77 9.17 -3.06
N GLU A 298 -24.86 9.92 -2.99
CA GLU A 298 -26.21 9.34 -3.05
C GLU A 298 -26.53 8.69 -4.41
N LYS A 299 -26.03 9.26 -5.53
CA LYS A 299 -26.13 8.62 -6.85
C LYS A 299 -25.34 7.30 -6.88
N VAL A 300 -24.14 7.25 -6.32
CA VAL A 300 -23.34 6.01 -6.20
C VAL A 300 -24.12 4.96 -5.38
N LYS A 301 -24.66 5.33 -4.22
CA LYS A 301 -25.51 4.42 -3.41
C LYS A 301 -26.69 3.87 -4.19
N GLN A 302 -27.30 4.69 -5.05
CA GLN A 302 -28.37 4.23 -5.93
C GLN A 302 -27.86 3.21 -6.97
N ARG A 303 -26.71 3.46 -7.62
CA ARG A 303 -26.10 2.50 -8.56
C ARG A 303 -25.65 1.19 -7.91
N ILE A 304 -25.25 1.24 -6.63
CA ILE A 304 -24.96 0.04 -5.84
C ILE A 304 -26.24 -0.79 -5.62
N LYS A 305 -27.34 -0.15 -5.19
CA LYS A 305 -28.65 -0.84 -5.03
C LYS A 305 -29.17 -1.45 -6.33
N GLU A 306 -28.89 -0.81 -7.46
CA GLU A 306 -29.22 -1.29 -8.81
C GLU A 306 -28.32 -2.44 -9.29
N LYS A 307 -27.27 -2.81 -8.54
CA LYS A 307 -26.26 -3.81 -8.93
C LYS A 307 -25.53 -3.46 -10.22
N ARG A 308 -25.16 -2.18 -10.35
CA ARG A 308 -24.34 -1.65 -11.45
C ARG A 308 -22.99 -1.13 -10.97
N TRP A 309 -22.90 -0.78 -9.69
CA TRP A 309 -21.68 -0.37 -9.01
C TRP A 309 -21.33 -1.39 -7.91
N GLU A 310 -20.11 -1.93 -7.94
CA GLU A 310 -19.60 -2.90 -6.97
C GLU A 310 -18.61 -2.19 -6.01
N PRO A 311 -18.98 -2.01 -4.72
CA PRO A 311 -18.02 -1.63 -3.69
C PRO A 311 -17.31 -2.90 -3.19
N GLU A 312 -16.07 -3.12 -3.63
CA GLU A 312 -15.26 -4.31 -3.27
C GLU A 312 -13.86 -3.92 -2.74
N GLY A 313 -12.98 -4.86 -2.39
CA GLY A 313 -11.55 -4.62 -2.08
C GLY A 313 -11.15 -4.88 -0.63
N GLY A 314 -12.05 -4.62 0.33
CA GLY A 314 -11.95 -5.04 1.73
C GLY A 314 -11.02 -4.23 2.65
N MET A 315 -9.91 -3.69 2.17
CA MET A 315 -9.02 -2.81 2.97
C MET A 315 -9.48 -1.34 2.92
N TRP A 316 -9.15 -0.53 3.94
CA TRP A 316 -9.48 0.90 4.02
C TRP A 316 -8.84 1.72 2.87
N VAL A 317 -7.57 1.43 2.58
CA VAL A 317 -6.85 1.84 1.36
C VAL A 317 -6.13 0.62 0.77
N GLU A 318 -5.64 0.72 -0.47
CA GLU A 318 -4.75 -0.30 -1.04
C GLU A 318 -3.34 -0.17 -0.41
N ALA A 319 -3.19 -0.76 0.78
CA ALA A 319 -2.02 -0.57 1.64
C ALA A 319 -0.81 -1.40 1.19
N ASP A 320 0.39 -0.90 1.51
CA ASP A 320 1.62 -1.68 1.36
C ASP A 320 1.57 -2.94 2.25
N CYS A 321 2.01 -4.06 1.68
CA CYS A 321 1.88 -5.38 2.30
C CYS A 321 3.19 -5.91 2.92
N ASN A 322 4.29 -5.17 2.78
CA ASN A 322 5.61 -5.57 3.27
C ASN A 322 6.03 -4.78 4.51
N LEU A 323 5.81 -3.46 4.51
CA LEU A 323 6.24 -2.51 5.53
C LEU A 323 5.22 -2.37 6.65
N THR A 324 3.93 -2.50 6.33
CA THR A 324 2.81 -2.43 7.29
C THR A 324 2.86 -3.60 8.28
N SER A 325 2.65 -3.34 9.58
CA SER A 325 2.60 -4.41 10.59
C SER A 325 1.39 -5.33 10.43
N GLY A 326 1.44 -6.51 11.05
CA GLY A 326 0.31 -7.46 11.03
C GLY A 326 -0.97 -6.87 11.63
N GLU A 327 -0.85 -6.16 12.76
CA GLU A 327 -1.99 -5.48 13.39
C GLU A 327 -2.56 -4.37 12.48
N SER A 328 -1.72 -3.58 11.83
CA SER A 328 -2.20 -2.58 10.87
C SER A 328 -2.91 -3.21 9.66
N LEU A 329 -2.43 -4.33 9.12
CA LEU A 329 -3.14 -5.05 8.04
C LEU A 329 -4.52 -5.53 8.51
N VAL A 330 -4.64 -5.97 9.76
CA VAL A 330 -5.96 -6.26 10.37
C VAL A 330 -6.81 -5.00 10.42
N ARG A 331 -6.26 -3.87 10.88
CA ARG A 331 -6.99 -2.59 10.93
C ARG A 331 -7.44 -2.12 9.56
N GLN A 332 -6.63 -2.31 8.51
CA GLN A 332 -7.05 -2.04 7.13
C GLN A 332 -8.35 -2.76 6.79
N PHE A 333 -8.46 -4.06 7.07
CA PHE A 333 -9.69 -4.83 6.85
C PHE A 333 -10.82 -4.41 7.79
N MET A 334 -10.51 -4.20 9.06
CA MET A 334 -11.50 -3.85 10.08
C MET A 334 -12.22 -2.54 9.73
N HIS A 335 -11.47 -1.47 9.44
CA HIS A 335 -12.04 -0.19 9.06
C HIS A 335 -12.69 -0.25 7.67
N GLY A 336 -12.05 -0.95 6.71
CA GLY A 336 -12.57 -1.06 5.34
C GLY A 336 -13.90 -1.81 5.25
N LYS A 337 -13.96 -3.02 5.81
CA LYS A 337 -15.18 -3.83 5.82
C LYS A 337 -16.27 -3.22 6.69
N ARG A 338 -15.93 -2.59 7.82
CA ARG A 338 -16.91 -1.86 8.64
C ARG A 338 -17.59 -0.77 7.82
N PHE A 339 -16.82 0.05 7.11
CA PHE A 339 -17.36 1.13 6.29
C PHE A 339 -18.34 0.59 5.22
N PHE A 340 -17.94 -0.41 4.44
CA PHE A 340 -18.81 -0.98 3.41
C PHE A 340 -20.07 -1.65 3.96
N LYS A 341 -19.96 -2.32 5.11
CA LYS A 341 -21.11 -2.93 5.81
C LYS A 341 -22.08 -1.88 6.32
N GLU A 342 -21.58 -0.82 6.96
CA GLU A 342 -22.41 0.26 7.53
C GLU A 342 -23.06 1.15 6.45
N GLU A 343 -22.31 1.52 5.42
CA GLU A 343 -22.80 2.45 4.41
C GLU A 343 -23.64 1.78 3.31
N PHE A 344 -23.30 0.55 2.93
CA PHE A 344 -23.90 -0.13 1.77
C PHE A 344 -24.51 -1.50 2.08
N GLY A 345 -24.31 -2.05 3.28
CA GLY A 345 -24.75 -3.41 3.63
C GLY A 345 -24.00 -4.50 2.86
N VAL A 346 -22.78 -4.21 2.40
CA VAL A 346 -21.96 -5.14 1.60
C VAL A 346 -20.91 -5.80 2.49
N ASP A 347 -20.76 -7.11 2.32
CA ASP A 347 -19.68 -7.89 2.90
C ASP A 347 -18.73 -8.35 1.80
N ASN A 348 -17.55 -7.72 1.80
CA ASN A 348 -16.46 -7.85 0.83
C ASN A 348 -15.82 -9.23 0.91
N ARG A 349 -15.51 -9.84 -0.25
CA ARG A 349 -14.88 -11.17 -0.32
C ARG A 349 -13.56 -11.20 -1.11
N ILE A 350 -13.19 -10.11 -1.77
CA ILE A 350 -11.98 -10.01 -2.58
C ILE A 350 -11.04 -8.97 -1.98
N LEU A 351 -9.77 -9.34 -1.79
CA LEU A 351 -8.68 -8.36 -1.64
C LEU A 351 -8.21 -7.95 -3.03
N TRP A 352 -8.41 -6.67 -3.36
CA TRP A 352 -8.09 -6.08 -4.67
C TRP A 352 -6.87 -5.16 -4.52
N LEU A 353 -5.67 -5.64 -4.91
CA LEU A 353 -4.41 -4.89 -4.80
C LEU A 353 -3.63 -4.92 -6.13
N PRO A 354 -4.10 -4.21 -7.16
CA PRO A 354 -3.50 -4.19 -8.48
C PRO A 354 -2.05 -3.69 -8.49
N ASP A 355 -1.72 -2.69 -7.67
CA ASP A 355 -0.45 -1.93 -7.79
C ASP A 355 0.52 -2.03 -6.60
N VAL A 356 0.22 -2.84 -5.58
CA VAL A 356 1.08 -2.98 -4.39
C VAL A 356 2.42 -3.70 -4.67
N PHE A 357 3.51 -3.21 -4.07
CA PHE A 357 4.89 -3.64 -4.35
C PHE A 357 5.32 -4.91 -3.58
N GLY A 358 4.65 -6.03 -3.86
CA GLY A 358 4.92 -7.37 -3.31
C GLY A 358 4.06 -7.73 -2.10
N TYR A 359 3.98 -9.03 -1.80
CA TYR A 359 2.99 -9.56 -0.88
C TYR A 359 3.57 -10.56 0.12
N SER A 360 3.43 -10.23 1.41
CA SER A 360 3.87 -11.06 2.53
C SER A 360 3.17 -12.42 2.56
N GLY A 361 3.91 -13.47 2.90
CA GLY A 361 3.38 -14.82 3.07
C GLY A 361 2.37 -14.98 4.22
N ALA A 362 2.18 -13.96 5.06
CA ALA A 362 1.19 -13.98 6.13
C ALA A 362 -0.23 -13.57 5.69
N LEU A 363 -0.35 -12.90 4.53
CA LEU A 363 -1.61 -12.34 4.04
C LEU A 363 -2.74 -13.35 3.89
N PRO A 364 -2.54 -14.59 3.37
CA PRO A 364 -3.63 -15.55 3.19
C PRO A 364 -4.43 -15.82 4.48
N GLN A 365 -3.76 -16.00 5.61
CA GLN A 365 -4.44 -16.19 6.89
C GLN A 365 -5.16 -14.91 7.34
N ILE A 366 -4.53 -13.75 7.18
CA ILE A 366 -5.12 -12.46 7.59
C ILE A 366 -6.39 -12.23 6.79
N MET A 367 -6.33 -12.44 5.48
CA MET A 367 -7.49 -12.38 4.58
C MET A 367 -8.59 -13.33 5.03
N LYS A 368 -8.28 -14.62 5.19
CA LYS A 368 -9.28 -15.64 5.50
C LYS A 368 -9.98 -15.38 6.84
N LYS A 369 -9.21 -14.99 7.86
CA LYS A 369 -9.76 -14.63 9.18
C LYS A 369 -10.39 -13.22 9.22
N CYS A 370 -10.34 -12.46 8.12
CA CYS A 370 -11.13 -11.24 7.89
C CYS A 370 -12.32 -11.49 6.93
N GLY A 371 -12.63 -12.75 6.60
CA GLY A 371 -13.72 -13.10 5.69
C GLY A 371 -13.45 -12.69 4.24
N ILE A 372 -12.20 -12.66 3.82
CA ILE A 372 -11.77 -12.46 2.43
C ILE A 372 -11.29 -13.80 1.88
N ASP A 373 -11.86 -14.23 0.77
CA ASP A 373 -11.64 -15.56 0.19
C ASP A 373 -10.77 -15.54 -1.05
N TYR A 374 -10.72 -14.40 -1.73
CA TYR A 374 -10.11 -14.25 -3.04
C TYR A 374 -9.06 -13.14 -3.04
N PHE A 375 -8.02 -13.31 -3.85
CA PHE A 375 -6.99 -12.31 -4.08
C PHE A 375 -6.85 -11.97 -5.56
N MET A 376 -6.76 -10.67 -5.85
CA MET A 376 -6.45 -10.16 -7.18
C MET A 376 -5.23 -9.22 -7.12
N THR A 377 -4.27 -9.45 -8.02
CA THR A 377 -3.15 -8.53 -8.28
C THR A 377 -2.78 -8.47 -9.77
N THR A 378 -2.06 -7.42 -10.17
CA THR A 378 -1.39 -7.31 -11.48
C THR A 378 0.14 -7.19 -11.35
N LYS A 379 0.63 -6.51 -10.30
CA LYS A 379 2.01 -6.03 -10.18
C LYS A 379 3.10 -7.10 -10.38
N LEU A 380 2.85 -8.36 -10.02
CA LEU A 380 3.79 -9.48 -10.22
C LEU A 380 4.17 -9.74 -11.68
N ALA A 381 3.37 -9.27 -12.63
CA ALA A 381 3.68 -9.31 -14.06
C ALA A 381 4.85 -8.40 -14.46
N TRP A 382 5.28 -7.49 -13.57
CA TRP A 382 6.37 -6.54 -13.78
C TRP A 382 7.72 -7.04 -13.25
N ASN A 383 7.79 -8.29 -12.78
CA ASN A 383 9.04 -8.89 -12.31
C ASN A 383 10.17 -8.72 -13.33
N GLN A 384 11.33 -8.28 -12.83
CA GLN A 384 12.50 -7.98 -13.66
C GLN A 384 13.16 -9.23 -14.28
N PHE A 385 13.11 -10.37 -13.59
CA PHE A 385 13.80 -11.59 -14.04
C PHE A 385 12.85 -12.74 -14.37
N ASN A 386 11.83 -12.99 -13.54
CA ASN A 386 11.03 -14.19 -13.61
C ASN A 386 9.53 -13.92 -13.82
N LYS A 387 8.95 -14.59 -14.82
CA LYS A 387 7.50 -14.69 -14.97
C LYS A 387 6.93 -15.60 -13.89
N VAL A 388 5.88 -15.16 -13.19
CA VAL A 388 5.07 -16.05 -12.35
C VAL A 388 4.47 -17.16 -13.24
N PRO A 389 4.62 -18.45 -12.87
CA PRO A 389 4.30 -19.56 -13.77
C PRO A 389 2.81 -19.77 -14.04
N TYR A 390 1.93 -19.17 -13.22
CA TYR A 390 0.48 -19.34 -13.29
C TYR A 390 -0.23 -18.00 -13.14
N ASP A 391 -1.41 -17.87 -13.72
CA ASP A 391 -2.29 -16.69 -13.56
C ASP A 391 -3.53 -17.01 -12.71
N THR A 392 -3.85 -18.29 -12.49
CA THR A 392 -4.86 -18.77 -11.54
C THR A 392 -4.24 -19.85 -10.67
N MET A 393 -4.25 -19.67 -9.35
CA MET A 393 -3.64 -20.58 -8.39
C MET A 393 -4.24 -20.46 -6.99
N LEU A 394 -4.00 -21.45 -6.14
CA LEU A 394 -4.16 -21.30 -4.69
C LEU A 394 -2.90 -20.67 -4.12
N TRP A 395 -3.04 -19.57 -3.40
CA TRP A 395 -1.94 -18.97 -2.64
C TRP A 395 -2.00 -19.47 -1.20
N ARG A 396 -0.98 -20.23 -0.80
CA ARG A 396 -0.81 -20.79 0.53
C ARG A 396 0.14 -19.90 1.36
N GLY A 397 -0.38 -19.39 2.47
CA GLY A 397 0.40 -18.60 3.42
C GLY A 397 1.34 -19.46 4.27
N ILE A 398 2.16 -18.80 5.10
CA ILE A 398 3.14 -19.48 5.97
C ILE A 398 2.50 -20.43 6.99
N ASP A 399 1.25 -20.19 7.37
CA ASP A 399 0.47 -21.04 8.30
C ASP A 399 -0.25 -22.20 7.59
N GLY A 400 -0.17 -22.26 6.26
CA GLY A 400 -0.87 -23.23 5.43
C GLY A 400 -2.29 -22.82 4.99
N THR A 401 -2.77 -21.63 5.36
CA THR A 401 -4.07 -21.13 4.87
C THR A 401 -4.01 -20.84 3.36
N GLU A 402 -5.03 -21.24 2.62
CA GLU A 402 -5.12 -21.05 1.17
C GLU A 402 -6.22 -20.07 0.78
N VAL A 403 -5.91 -19.20 -0.18
CA VAL A 403 -6.87 -18.28 -0.84
C VAL A 403 -6.75 -18.40 -2.36
N LEU A 404 -7.87 -18.40 -3.06
CA LEU A 404 -7.86 -18.47 -4.53
C LEU A 404 -7.38 -17.12 -5.09
N THR A 405 -6.34 -17.17 -5.90
CA THR A 405 -5.64 -16.00 -6.43
C THR A 405 -5.72 -15.97 -7.95
N HIS A 406 -6.01 -14.79 -8.51
CA HIS A 406 -6.00 -14.56 -9.95
C HIS A 406 -5.21 -13.30 -10.32
N LEU A 407 -4.34 -13.42 -11.32
CA LEU A 407 -3.55 -12.32 -11.87
C LEU A 407 -4.22 -11.78 -13.14
N ILE A 408 -4.40 -10.47 -13.23
CA ILE A 408 -4.91 -9.84 -14.45
C ILE A 408 -3.92 -10.06 -15.60
N THR A 409 -4.44 -10.52 -16.73
CA THR A 409 -3.62 -10.86 -17.92
C THR A 409 -3.74 -9.86 -19.07
N THR A 410 -4.52 -8.80 -18.90
CA THR A 410 -4.75 -7.78 -19.94
C THR A 410 -3.44 -7.17 -20.42
N LEU A 411 -3.28 -7.15 -21.75
CA LEU A 411 -2.15 -6.52 -22.41
C LEU A 411 -2.54 -5.13 -22.92
N GLY A 412 -1.55 -4.26 -23.12
CA GLY A 412 -1.73 -3.04 -23.91
C GLY A 412 -2.05 -3.35 -25.37
N VAL A 413 -2.70 -2.42 -26.06
CA VAL A 413 -2.98 -2.53 -27.49
C VAL A 413 -1.66 -2.59 -28.28
N ASN A 414 -1.53 -3.56 -29.17
CA ASN A 414 -0.32 -3.90 -29.93
C ASN A 414 0.85 -4.45 -29.10
N GLN A 415 0.67 -4.74 -27.81
CA GLN A 415 1.74 -5.30 -26.98
C GLN A 415 2.04 -6.75 -27.41
N PRO A 416 3.33 -7.14 -27.59
CA PRO A 416 3.70 -8.52 -27.88
C PRO A 416 3.27 -9.51 -26.79
N ILE A 417 2.72 -10.66 -27.17
CA ILE A 417 2.27 -11.71 -26.23
C ILE A 417 3.41 -12.34 -25.40
N LYS A 418 4.65 -12.21 -25.89
CA LYS A 418 5.86 -12.72 -25.23
C LYS A 418 6.25 -11.89 -24.00
N ASP A 419 5.81 -10.64 -23.93
CA ASP A 419 6.18 -9.72 -22.85
C ASP A 419 5.42 -10.11 -21.58
N TYR A 420 6.08 -10.06 -20.43
CA TYR A 420 5.45 -10.48 -19.17
C TYR A 420 4.55 -9.43 -18.54
N PHE A 421 4.75 -8.16 -18.89
CA PHE A 421 3.97 -7.04 -18.40
C PHE A 421 2.47 -7.19 -18.70
N THR A 422 1.64 -6.89 -17.71
CA THR A 422 0.18 -6.79 -17.82
C THR A 422 -0.28 -5.54 -17.08
N THR A 423 -1.52 -5.10 -17.34
CA THR A 423 -2.08 -3.87 -16.75
C THR A 423 -3.50 -4.09 -16.22
N TYR A 424 -3.82 -3.42 -15.12
CA TYR A 424 -5.19 -3.28 -14.59
C TYR A 424 -5.90 -2.06 -15.20
N ASN A 425 -5.15 -1.12 -15.80
CA ASN A 425 -5.68 -0.02 -16.61
C ASN A 425 -5.93 -0.52 -18.05
N GLY A 426 -6.67 -1.63 -18.16
CA GLY A 426 -6.94 -2.27 -19.43
C GLY A 426 -7.71 -1.34 -20.36
N ILE A 427 -7.37 -1.35 -21.65
CA ILE A 427 -8.23 -0.76 -22.67
C ILE A 427 -9.15 -1.87 -23.16
N LEU A 428 -10.47 -1.69 -23.02
CA LEU A 428 -11.45 -2.62 -23.58
C LEU A 428 -11.43 -2.47 -25.11
N HIS A 429 -10.52 -3.20 -25.73
CA HIS A 429 -10.20 -3.18 -27.15
C HIS A 429 -9.95 -4.60 -27.65
N PRO A 430 -10.41 -5.00 -28.85
CA PRO A 430 -10.31 -6.38 -29.33
C PRO A 430 -8.89 -6.96 -29.27
N ASP A 431 -7.89 -6.18 -29.71
CA ASP A 431 -6.47 -6.56 -29.61
C ASP A 431 -6.03 -6.92 -28.19
N ALA A 432 -6.38 -6.08 -27.20
CA ALA A 432 -5.97 -6.25 -25.81
C ALA A 432 -6.64 -7.47 -25.16
N ILE A 433 -7.94 -7.65 -25.42
CA ILE A 433 -8.73 -8.80 -24.92
C ILE A 433 -8.22 -10.12 -25.51
N MET A 434 -8.03 -10.16 -26.83
CA MET A 434 -7.47 -11.33 -27.52
C MET A 434 -6.05 -11.61 -27.04
N GLY A 435 -5.22 -10.57 -26.89
CA GLY A 435 -3.86 -10.68 -26.37
C GLY A 435 -3.80 -11.25 -24.96
N GLY A 436 -4.67 -10.77 -24.05
CA GLY A 436 -4.77 -11.28 -22.68
C GLY A 436 -5.11 -12.77 -22.66
N TRP A 437 -6.10 -13.20 -23.45
CA TRP A 437 -6.42 -14.62 -23.59
C TRP A 437 -5.25 -15.41 -24.18
N MET A 438 -4.63 -14.94 -25.26
CA MET A 438 -3.49 -15.61 -25.89
C MET A 438 -2.32 -15.82 -24.92
N ARG A 439 -2.10 -14.87 -24.01
CA ARG A 439 -1.06 -14.92 -22.97
C ARG A 439 -1.42 -15.80 -21.77
N TYR A 440 -2.69 -15.88 -21.38
CA TYR A 440 -3.15 -16.58 -20.18
C TYR A 440 -2.60 -18.01 -20.06
N GLN A 441 -2.09 -18.37 -18.88
CA GLN A 441 -1.30 -19.59 -18.68
C GLN A 441 -2.16 -20.84 -18.44
N ASN A 442 -3.28 -20.70 -17.71
CA ASN A 442 -4.08 -21.83 -17.22
C ASN A 442 -5.27 -22.19 -18.15
N LYS A 443 -5.07 -22.17 -19.47
CA LYS A 443 -6.14 -22.42 -20.47
C LYS A 443 -6.76 -23.82 -20.42
N ASP A 444 -6.07 -24.77 -19.79
CA ASP A 444 -6.46 -26.17 -19.72
C ASP A 444 -7.47 -26.48 -18.60
N ILE A 445 -7.67 -25.53 -17.68
CA ILE A 445 -8.64 -25.60 -16.57
C ILE A 445 -9.63 -24.43 -16.56
N ASN A 446 -9.39 -23.38 -17.34
CA ASN A 446 -10.24 -22.19 -17.34
C ASN A 446 -10.28 -21.54 -18.74
N ASN A 447 -11.46 -21.06 -19.14
CA ASN A 447 -11.73 -20.43 -20.43
C ASN A 447 -12.25 -18.99 -20.33
N ASP A 448 -12.20 -18.40 -19.13
CA ASP A 448 -12.75 -17.07 -18.83
C ASP A 448 -11.71 -16.25 -18.05
N ILE A 449 -11.26 -15.14 -18.61
CA ILE A 449 -10.26 -14.25 -17.97
C ILE A 449 -10.94 -13.02 -17.38
N LEU A 450 -10.41 -12.52 -16.26
CA LEU A 450 -10.81 -11.24 -15.71
C LEU A 450 -10.07 -10.10 -16.41
N VAL A 451 -10.83 -9.10 -16.84
CA VAL A 451 -10.32 -7.85 -17.42
C VAL A 451 -10.85 -6.70 -16.58
N SER A 452 -9.95 -6.05 -15.85
CA SER A 452 -10.19 -4.71 -15.34
C SER A 452 -9.87 -3.70 -16.46
N TYR A 453 -10.75 -2.74 -16.69
CA TYR A 453 -10.57 -1.76 -17.75
C TYR A 453 -10.96 -0.34 -17.33
N GLY A 454 -10.31 0.64 -17.95
CA GLY A 454 -10.44 2.06 -17.65
C GLY A 454 -9.09 2.72 -17.42
N TYR A 455 -9.08 4.06 -17.45
CA TYR A 455 -7.93 4.84 -17.02
C TYR A 455 -7.88 4.91 -15.49
N GLY A 456 -6.68 4.81 -14.94
CA GLY A 456 -6.41 4.80 -13.50
C GLY A 456 -5.13 5.52 -13.15
N ASP A 457 -4.53 5.13 -12.02
CA ASP A 457 -3.40 5.74 -11.31
C ASP A 457 -3.78 7.14 -10.77
N GLY A 458 -4.36 8.01 -11.60
CA GLY A 458 -4.88 9.32 -11.21
C GLY A 458 -6.37 9.55 -11.44
N GLY A 459 -7.14 8.49 -11.70
CA GLY A 459 -8.58 8.54 -12.01
C GLY A 459 -8.91 8.50 -13.51
N GLY A 460 -10.07 9.05 -13.88
CA GLY A 460 -10.61 9.08 -15.24
C GLY A 460 -11.62 7.96 -15.51
N GLY A 461 -11.19 6.71 -15.39
CA GLY A 461 -12.05 5.53 -15.54
C GLY A 461 -12.34 5.14 -17.00
N PRO A 462 -13.37 4.31 -17.24
CA PRO A 462 -13.70 3.84 -18.59
C PRO A 462 -14.22 4.92 -19.53
N THR A 463 -13.98 4.78 -20.83
CA THR A 463 -14.47 5.72 -21.86
C THR A 463 -15.67 5.18 -22.63
N ARG A 464 -16.37 6.06 -23.37
CA ARG A 464 -17.45 5.66 -24.31
C ARG A 464 -16.96 4.65 -25.35
N GLU A 465 -15.77 4.85 -25.91
CA GLU A 465 -15.18 3.93 -26.90
C GLU A 465 -15.01 2.50 -26.34
N MET A 466 -14.59 2.37 -25.07
CA MET A 466 -14.51 1.08 -24.40
C MET A 466 -15.88 0.42 -24.23
N LEU A 467 -16.92 1.19 -23.89
CA LEU A 467 -18.28 0.67 -23.70
C LEU A 467 -18.94 0.31 -25.05
N GLU A 468 -18.72 1.11 -26.09
CA GLU A 468 -19.14 0.81 -27.46
C GLU A 468 -18.49 -0.49 -27.97
N THR A 469 -17.22 -0.70 -27.64
CA THR A 469 -16.52 -1.97 -27.91
C THR A 469 -17.15 -3.14 -27.17
N SER A 470 -17.47 -2.97 -25.88
CA SER A 470 -18.14 -3.99 -25.07
C SER A 470 -19.43 -4.48 -25.73
N ILE A 471 -20.31 -3.55 -26.14
CA ILE A 471 -21.60 -3.87 -26.76
C ILE A 471 -21.46 -4.76 -28.00
N ARG A 472 -20.44 -4.51 -28.84
CA ARG A 472 -20.17 -5.32 -30.05
C ARG A 472 -19.59 -6.68 -29.69
N MET A 473 -18.62 -6.72 -28.77
CA MET A 473 -17.95 -7.96 -28.38
C MET A 473 -18.81 -8.88 -27.51
N GLU A 474 -19.81 -8.36 -26.82
CA GLU A 474 -20.82 -9.13 -26.08
C GLU A 474 -21.63 -10.08 -26.96
N LYS A 475 -21.70 -9.78 -28.28
CA LYS A 475 -22.34 -10.65 -29.26
C LYS A 475 -21.59 -11.97 -29.46
N GLY A 476 -20.30 -12.03 -29.14
CA GLY A 476 -19.49 -13.24 -29.29
C GLY A 476 -19.31 -13.61 -30.77
N ILE A 477 -18.64 -12.75 -31.55
CA ILE A 477 -18.33 -13.01 -32.95
C ILE A 477 -17.34 -14.17 -33.03
N LYS A 478 -17.59 -15.12 -33.94
CA LYS A 478 -16.70 -16.27 -34.15
C LYS A 478 -15.23 -15.86 -34.34
N GLY A 479 -14.34 -16.44 -33.54
CA GLY A 479 -12.89 -16.15 -33.58
C GLY A 479 -12.45 -14.98 -32.70
N ILE A 480 -13.38 -14.27 -32.06
CA ILE A 480 -13.12 -13.18 -31.11
C ILE A 480 -13.70 -13.59 -29.74
N PRO A 481 -12.98 -13.44 -28.61
CA PRO A 481 -13.52 -13.70 -27.29
C PRO A 481 -14.81 -12.93 -27.02
N LYS A 482 -15.76 -13.58 -26.34
CA LYS A 482 -16.99 -12.94 -25.91
C LYS A 482 -16.72 -12.07 -24.69
N VAL A 483 -17.01 -10.77 -24.78
CA VAL A 483 -16.98 -9.88 -23.61
C VAL A 483 -18.23 -10.12 -22.76
N ARG A 484 -18.08 -10.14 -21.44
CA ARG A 484 -19.17 -10.22 -20.47
C ARG A 484 -18.97 -9.18 -19.39
N GLN A 485 -19.83 -8.17 -19.34
CA GLN A 485 -19.86 -7.21 -18.24
C GLN A 485 -20.41 -7.87 -16.97
N GLU A 486 -19.55 -8.09 -15.98
CA GLU A 486 -19.94 -8.73 -14.72
C GLU A 486 -19.06 -8.28 -13.56
N PHE A 487 -19.62 -8.36 -12.34
CA PHE A 487 -18.93 -8.04 -11.10
C PHE A 487 -17.77 -8.99 -10.82
N SER A 488 -16.74 -8.46 -10.18
CA SER A 488 -15.53 -9.21 -9.84
C SER A 488 -15.83 -10.37 -8.90
N ARG A 489 -16.75 -10.18 -7.95
CA ARG A 489 -17.20 -11.26 -7.06
C ARG A 489 -17.81 -12.44 -7.82
N THR A 490 -18.72 -12.16 -8.75
CA THR A 490 -19.33 -13.20 -9.59
C THR A 490 -18.28 -13.95 -10.39
N TYR A 491 -17.29 -13.24 -10.97
CA TYR A 491 -16.18 -13.88 -11.67
C TYR A 491 -15.41 -14.86 -10.78
N PHE A 492 -15.03 -14.44 -9.57
CA PHE A 492 -14.27 -15.30 -8.66
C PHE A 492 -15.07 -16.51 -8.16
N GLU A 493 -16.35 -16.34 -7.84
CA GLU A 493 -17.24 -17.44 -7.45
C GLU A 493 -17.38 -18.47 -8.59
N GLU A 494 -17.52 -18.02 -9.83
CA GLU A 494 -17.57 -18.91 -11.00
C GLU A 494 -16.20 -19.53 -11.32
N LEU A 495 -15.10 -18.78 -11.14
CA LEU A 495 -13.75 -19.30 -11.32
C LEU A 495 -13.46 -20.42 -10.31
N GLU A 496 -13.79 -20.20 -9.04
CA GLU A 496 -13.67 -21.22 -7.98
C GLU A 496 -14.45 -22.48 -8.36
N GLU A 497 -15.70 -22.35 -8.79
CA GLU A 497 -16.51 -23.50 -9.22
C GLU A 497 -15.86 -24.26 -10.38
N ARG A 498 -15.24 -23.56 -11.34
CA ARG A 498 -14.55 -24.18 -12.47
C ARG A 498 -13.30 -24.96 -12.04
N VAL A 499 -12.55 -24.49 -11.04
CA VAL A 499 -11.20 -24.99 -10.76
C VAL A 499 -11.06 -25.80 -9.47
N LYS A 500 -11.97 -25.68 -8.50
CA LYS A 500 -11.83 -26.27 -7.14
C LYS A 500 -11.58 -27.79 -7.11
N ASP A 501 -12.15 -28.52 -8.06
CA ASP A 501 -12.04 -29.99 -8.14
C ASP A 501 -10.98 -30.45 -9.17
N ASP A 502 -10.33 -29.51 -9.86
CA ASP A 502 -9.29 -29.83 -10.84
C ASP A 502 -7.94 -30.04 -10.15
N ARG A 503 -7.42 -31.27 -10.23
CA ARG A 503 -6.12 -31.65 -9.66
C ARG A 503 -4.93 -30.90 -10.25
N ARG A 504 -5.13 -30.16 -11.34
CA ARG A 504 -4.11 -29.34 -12.00
C ARG A 504 -4.07 -27.91 -11.49
N LEU A 505 -5.00 -27.47 -10.62
CA LEU A 505 -4.94 -26.16 -9.99
C LEU A 505 -3.65 -26.05 -9.17
N PRO A 506 -2.72 -25.15 -9.52
CA PRO A 506 -1.42 -25.07 -8.87
C PRO A 506 -1.52 -24.36 -7.52
N VAL A 507 -0.53 -24.62 -6.66
CA VAL A 507 -0.35 -23.94 -5.37
C VAL A 507 0.95 -23.14 -5.41
N TRP A 508 0.90 -21.87 -4.98
CA TRP A 508 2.06 -21.06 -4.66
C TRP A 508 2.17 -20.92 -3.15
N GLU A 509 3.31 -21.29 -2.56
CA GLU A 509 3.50 -21.32 -1.11
C GLU A 509 4.48 -20.23 -0.65
N GLY A 510 4.12 -19.50 0.40
CA GLY A 510 4.92 -18.43 0.98
C GLY A 510 4.65 -17.06 0.34
N GLU A 511 5.67 -16.21 0.29
CA GLU A 511 5.55 -14.84 -0.22
C GLU A 511 5.42 -14.79 -1.75
N PHE A 512 4.67 -13.81 -2.26
CA PHE A 512 4.84 -13.34 -3.63
C PHE A 512 5.87 -12.22 -3.63
N TYR A 513 7.14 -12.62 -3.69
CA TYR A 513 8.26 -11.68 -3.79
C TYR A 513 8.19 -10.95 -5.13
N PHE A 514 8.09 -9.62 -5.06
CA PHE A 514 8.08 -8.76 -6.24
C PHE A 514 9.50 -8.36 -6.61
N GLU A 515 9.93 -8.73 -7.82
CA GLU A 515 11.32 -8.61 -8.26
C GLU A 515 11.69 -7.23 -8.80
N TYR A 516 10.99 -6.20 -8.34
CA TYR A 516 11.11 -4.83 -8.81
C TYR A 516 10.75 -3.88 -7.66
N HIS A 517 11.04 -2.59 -7.79
CA HIS A 517 10.77 -1.57 -6.77
C HIS A 517 11.38 -1.88 -5.37
N ARG A 518 12.59 -2.47 -5.31
CA ARG A 518 13.22 -2.88 -4.03
C ARG A 518 13.73 -1.70 -3.19
N GLY A 519 13.93 -0.53 -3.79
CA GLY A 519 14.28 0.71 -3.09
C GLY A 519 13.17 1.22 -2.18
N THR A 520 11.93 0.79 -2.40
CA THR A 520 10.77 1.16 -1.58
C THR A 520 10.87 0.71 -0.12
N TYR A 521 11.70 -0.30 0.18
CA TYR A 521 11.96 -0.71 1.56
C TYR A 521 12.76 0.35 2.35
N THR A 522 13.42 1.28 1.65
CA THR A 522 14.38 2.23 2.26
C THR A 522 14.01 3.68 2.02
N SER A 523 13.63 4.07 0.80
CA SER A 523 13.32 5.47 0.40
C SER A 523 12.38 6.17 1.39
N MET A 524 12.62 7.43 1.76
CA MET A 524 11.82 8.14 2.76
C MET A 524 11.87 7.45 4.14
N ALA A 525 13.08 7.19 4.62
CA ALA A 525 13.35 6.45 5.87
C ALA A 525 12.64 7.05 7.09
N ARG A 526 12.51 8.39 7.17
CA ARG A 526 11.74 9.06 8.23
C ARG A 526 10.28 8.62 8.22
N ASN A 527 9.67 8.49 7.05
CA ASN A 527 8.26 8.13 6.92
C ASN A 527 8.00 6.71 7.45
N LYS A 528 8.86 5.75 7.09
CA LYS A 528 8.81 4.37 7.63
C LYS A 528 8.99 4.32 9.14
N ARG A 529 9.94 5.11 9.68
CA ARG A 529 10.16 5.22 11.12
C ARG A 529 8.91 5.75 11.81
N SER A 530 8.35 6.85 11.33
CA SER A 530 7.14 7.44 11.90
C SER A 530 5.96 6.47 11.86
N ASN A 531 5.79 5.71 10.78
CA ASN A 531 4.80 4.64 10.72
C ASN A 531 5.01 3.62 11.83
N ARG A 532 6.19 3.01 11.94
CA ARG A 532 6.44 1.98 12.96
C ARG A 532 6.23 2.52 14.38
N LYS A 533 6.70 3.73 14.67
CA LYS A 533 6.50 4.35 16.00
C LYS A 533 5.03 4.67 16.27
N ALA A 534 4.25 5.06 15.26
CA ALA A 534 2.82 5.28 15.40
C ALA A 534 2.05 3.95 15.61
N GLU A 535 2.38 2.89 14.89
CA GLU A 535 1.78 1.56 15.07
C GLU A 535 1.98 1.04 16.50
N LEU A 536 3.22 1.07 16.98
CA LEU A 536 3.56 0.59 18.31
C LEU A 536 3.00 1.49 19.42
N GLY A 537 3.05 2.81 19.25
CA GLY A 537 2.45 3.75 20.20
C GLY A 537 0.93 3.63 20.28
N LEU A 538 0.25 3.31 19.18
CA LEU A 538 -1.18 3.01 19.21
C LEU A 538 -1.47 1.72 19.98
N MET A 539 -0.66 0.68 19.79
CA MET A 539 -0.79 -0.56 20.56
C MET A 539 -0.54 -0.35 22.06
N ASP A 540 0.46 0.47 22.42
CA ASP A 540 0.74 0.87 23.80
C ASP A 540 -0.41 1.67 24.39
N LEU A 541 -0.92 2.68 23.66
CA LEU A 541 -2.06 3.50 24.06
C LEU A 541 -3.34 2.67 24.27
N GLU A 542 -3.64 1.71 23.40
CA GLU A 542 -4.79 0.81 23.55
C GLU A 542 -4.67 -0.03 24.81
N LEU A 543 -3.50 -0.63 25.07
CA LEU A 543 -3.24 -1.38 26.29
C LEU A 543 -3.38 -0.50 27.54
N LEU A 544 -2.72 0.66 27.56
CA LEU A 544 -2.78 1.60 28.68
C LEU A 544 -4.22 2.08 28.92
N SER A 545 -5.01 2.28 27.87
CA SER A 545 -6.42 2.64 27.97
C SER A 545 -7.28 1.51 28.52
N VAL A 546 -6.98 0.24 28.20
CA VAL A 546 -7.62 -0.92 28.84
C VAL A 546 -7.24 -1.02 30.31
N LEU A 547 -5.97 -0.78 30.66
CA LEU A 547 -5.51 -0.80 32.05
C LEU A 547 -6.17 0.30 32.89
N ALA A 548 -6.27 1.50 32.33
CA ALA A 548 -6.78 2.69 33.00
C ALA A 548 -8.32 2.82 32.94
N GLN A 549 -9.01 1.86 32.33
CA GLN A 549 -10.44 1.97 32.01
C GLN A 549 -11.33 2.21 33.24
N ALA A 550 -10.89 1.77 34.43
CA ALA A 550 -11.60 2.00 35.68
C ALA A 550 -11.47 3.44 36.20
N GLN A 551 -10.45 4.18 35.74
CA GLN A 551 -10.14 5.55 36.15
C GLN A 551 -10.51 6.57 35.07
N ILE A 552 -10.36 6.22 33.79
CA ILE A 552 -10.61 7.08 32.63
C ILE A 552 -11.29 6.30 31.50
N ALA A 553 -12.17 6.97 30.75
CA ALA A 553 -12.86 6.37 29.63
C ALA A 553 -11.89 5.94 28.51
N TYR A 554 -12.22 4.85 27.83
CA TYR A 554 -11.49 4.39 26.65
C TYR A 554 -11.69 5.38 25.48
N PRO A 555 -10.62 5.93 24.88
CA PRO A 555 -10.71 6.99 23.86
C PRO A 555 -11.03 6.43 22.47
N ALA A 556 -12.22 5.84 22.30
CA ALA A 556 -12.59 5.14 21.07
C ALA A 556 -12.62 6.04 19.83
N GLU A 557 -13.16 7.27 19.96
CA GLU A 557 -13.28 8.21 18.85
C GLU A 557 -11.91 8.74 18.42
N GLU A 558 -11.04 9.08 19.39
CA GLU A 558 -9.68 9.51 19.11
C GLU A 558 -8.87 8.39 18.46
N LEU A 559 -8.97 7.15 18.97
CA LEU A 559 -8.29 5.99 18.40
C LEU A 559 -8.75 5.72 16.96
N ASP A 560 -10.05 5.73 16.66
CA ASP A 560 -10.54 5.54 15.28
C ASP A 560 -10.00 6.62 14.33
N ARG A 561 -9.96 7.88 14.77
CA ARG A 561 -9.39 8.99 13.97
C ARG A 561 -7.89 8.81 13.74
N ILE A 562 -7.12 8.51 14.79
CA ILE A 562 -5.66 8.36 14.72
C ILE A 562 -5.31 7.14 13.86
N TRP A 563 -5.99 6.00 14.05
CA TRP A 563 -5.82 4.80 13.22
C TRP A 563 -6.10 5.11 11.76
N LYS A 564 -7.26 5.67 11.41
CA LYS A 564 -7.59 6.02 10.00
C LYS A 564 -6.51 6.89 9.36
N LYS A 565 -5.92 7.83 10.10
CA LYS A 565 -4.80 8.64 9.58
C LYS A 565 -3.55 7.81 9.33
N VAL A 566 -3.17 6.93 10.26
CA VAL A 566 -2.06 5.98 10.05
C VAL A 566 -2.33 5.08 8.84
N LEU A 567 -3.55 4.54 8.71
CA LEU A 567 -3.93 3.66 7.60
C LEU A 567 -3.89 4.36 6.24
N ILE A 568 -4.27 5.63 6.15
CA ILE A 568 -4.10 6.43 4.92
C ILE A 568 -2.62 6.53 4.56
N ASN A 569 -1.76 6.81 5.55
CA ASN A 569 -0.32 6.97 5.33
C ASN A 569 0.41 5.64 5.02
N GLN A 570 -0.27 4.51 5.17
CA GLN A 570 0.18 3.17 4.76
C GLN A 570 -0.14 2.83 3.30
N PHE A 571 -0.74 3.74 2.55
CA PHE A 571 -0.96 3.54 1.12
C PHE A 571 0.34 3.21 0.38
N HIS A 572 0.23 2.38 -0.66
CA HIS A 572 1.38 1.80 -1.37
C HIS A 572 2.28 2.81 -2.10
N ASP A 573 1.88 4.07 -2.27
CA ASP A 573 2.80 5.13 -2.73
C ASP A 573 3.24 6.14 -1.67
N ILE A 574 2.60 6.12 -0.50
CA ILE A 574 2.98 6.99 0.61
C ILE A 574 4.05 6.29 1.44
N LEU A 575 3.73 5.15 2.06
CA LEU A 575 4.62 4.46 2.98
C LEU A 575 5.89 3.95 2.27
N PRO A 576 5.81 3.36 1.08
CA PRO A 576 6.95 2.98 0.22
C PRO A 576 7.92 4.09 -0.20
N GLY A 577 7.60 5.38 -0.05
CA GLY A 577 8.57 6.43 -0.34
C GLY A 577 8.64 6.82 -1.83
N SER A 578 7.54 6.67 -2.57
CA SER A 578 7.42 6.81 -4.02
C SER A 578 6.59 8.03 -4.49
N SER A 579 6.33 9.01 -3.64
CA SER A 579 5.54 10.21 -3.97
C SER A 579 6.37 11.49 -4.12
N ILE A 580 5.75 12.57 -4.62
CA ILE A 580 6.39 13.89 -4.71
C ILE A 580 6.73 14.47 -3.32
N HIS A 581 7.61 15.47 -3.30
CA HIS A 581 8.08 16.13 -2.06
C HIS A 581 6.93 16.59 -1.15
N GLU A 582 5.90 17.18 -1.74
CA GLU A 582 4.74 17.76 -1.05
C GLU A 582 3.97 16.71 -0.23
N VAL A 583 3.89 15.47 -0.70
CA VAL A 583 3.28 14.36 0.05
C VAL A 583 4.06 14.10 1.34
N TYR A 584 5.39 14.21 1.29
CA TYR A 584 6.25 13.96 2.44
C TYR A 584 6.32 15.11 3.43
N GLU A 585 6.07 16.35 3.00
CA GLU A 585 5.86 17.47 3.91
C GLU A 585 4.50 17.32 4.64
N VAL A 586 3.43 16.93 3.94
CA VAL A 586 2.13 16.65 4.58
C VAL A 586 2.25 15.53 5.62
N THR A 587 2.81 14.38 5.25
CA THR A 587 2.95 13.25 6.18
C THR A 587 3.89 13.55 7.34
N LYS A 588 4.89 14.42 7.16
CA LYS A 588 5.75 14.91 8.26
C LYS A 588 4.95 15.62 9.34
N GLU A 589 4.08 16.55 8.94
CA GLU A 589 3.23 17.27 9.88
C GLU A 589 2.18 16.36 10.54
N GLU A 590 1.59 15.46 9.75
CA GLU A 590 0.61 14.50 10.24
C GLU A 590 1.23 13.56 11.28
N TYR A 591 2.36 12.92 10.98
CA TYR A 591 3.04 12.05 11.94
C TYR A 591 3.52 12.79 13.19
N ALA A 592 4.00 14.03 13.05
CA ALA A 592 4.37 14.85 14.21
C ALA A 592 3.15 15.17 15.10
N THR A 593 1.97 15.36 14.49
CA THR A 593 0.72 15.56 15.21
C THR A 593 0.26 14.29 15.90
N LEU A 594 0.25 13.15 15.17
CA LEU A 594 -0.11 11.84 15.73
C LEU A 594 0.78 11.48 16.92
N GLN A 595 2.10 11.69 16.81
CA GLN A 595 3.04 11.43 17.90
C GLN A 595 2.71 12.25 19.15
N LYS A 596 2.38 13.54 19.00
CA LYS A 596 1.99 14.40 20.13
C LYS A 596 0.68 13.96 20.76
N GLU A 597 -0.32 13.61 19.94
CA GLU A 597 -1.63 13.16 20.41
C GLU A 597 -1.53 11.82 21.15
N ILE A 598 -0.85 10.82 20.57
CA ILE A 598 -0.61 9.51 21.19
C ILE A 598 0.08 9.70 22.53
N LYS A 599 1.20 10.44 22.56
CA LYS A 599 1.94 10.68 23.80
C LYS A 599 1.11 11.40 24.87
N ALA A 600 0.33 12.41 24.49
CA ALA A 600 -0.54 13.12 25.44
C ALA A 600 -1.59 12.21 26.05
N LEU A 601 -2.20 11.34 25.23
CA LEU A 601 -3.16 10.36 25.70
C LEU A 601 -2.48 9.31 26.59
N GLU A 602 -1.32 8.78 26.21
CA GLU A 602 -0.53 7.83 27.03
C GLU A 602 -0.19 8.44 28.40
N GLU A 603 0.35 9.67 28.43
CA GLU A 603 0.67 10.36 29.67
C GLU A 603 -0.55 10.54 30.58
N GLU A 604 -1.72 10.85 30.02
CA GLU A 604 -2.97 10.94 30.77
C GLU A 604 -3.34 9.59 31.42
N ARG A 605 -3.20 8.47 30.70
CA ARG A 605 -3.49 7.12 31.22
C ARG A 605 -2.45 6.71 32.27
N LEU A 606 -1.17 6.98 32.03
CA LEU A 606 -0.09 6.69 32.97
C LEU A 606 -0.29 7.44 34.29
N ARG A 607 -0.66 8.73 34.25
CA ARG A 607 -1.00 9.52 35.46
C ARG A 607 -2.24 8.98 36.17
N ALA A 608 -3.21 8.44 35.45
CA ALA A 608 -4.38 7.80 36.05
C ALA A 608 -4.05 6.44 36.70
N LEU A 609 -3.05 5.73 36.17
CA LEU A 609 -2.61 4.41 36.66
C LEU A 609 -1.62 4.47 37.81
N VAL A 610 -0.80 5.51 37.87
CA VAL A 610 0.28 5.67 38.86
C VAL A 610 -0.09 6.77 39.84
N GLU A 611 -0.42 6.39 41.07
CA GLU A 611 -0.65 7.32 42.18
C GLU A 611 0.66 8.01 42.61
N ASP A 612 0.57 9.21 43.22
CA ASP A 612 1.72 9.86 43.83
C ASP A 612 2.37 8.95 44.88
N GLY A 613 3.71 8.82 44.84
CA GLY A 613 4.45 7.95 45.74
C GLY A 613 5.95 8.05 45.60
N GLU A 614 6.68 7.37 46.49
CA GLU A 614 8.15 7.32 46.50
C GLU A 614 8.72 6.23 45.58
N GLY A 615 7.85 5.51 44.85
CA GLY A 615 8.23 4.45 43.93
C GLY A 615 8.67 4.94 42.56
N ILE A 616 9.21 4.01 41.78
CA ILE A 616 9.41 4.13 40.33
C ILE A 616 8.65 2.97 39.69
N THR A 617 7.58 3.28 38.98
CA THR A 617 6.74 2.29 38.31
C THR A 617 7.23 2.10 36.88
N ILE A 618 7.53 0.86 36.50
CA ILE A 618 8.02 0.50 35.18
C ILE A 618 6.98 -0.40 34.52
N PHE A 619 6.43 0.06 33.39
CA PHE A 619 5.47 -0.67 32.58
C PHE A 619 6.19 -1.47 31.50
N ASN A 620 5.78 -2.72 31.34
CA ASN A 620 6.11 -3.58 30.22
C ASN A 620 4.86 -3.78 29.37
N THR A 621 4.83 -3.15 28.20
CA THR A 621 3.72 -3.24 27.26
C THR A 621 3.86 -4.40 26.28
N THR A 622 4.91 -5.22 26.38
CA THR A 622 5.10 -6.42 25.55
C THR A 622 4.42 -7.65 26.17
N GLY A 623 4.33 -8.74 25.39
CA GLY A 623 3.60 -9.96 25.72
C GLY A 623 4.37 -11.02 26.53
N HIS A 624 5.60 -10.73 26.95
CA HIS A 624 6.48 -11.66 27.66
C HIS A 624 7.01 -11.07 28.97
N ASP A 625 7.56 -11.92 29.85
CA ASP A 625 8.30 -11.48 31.04
C ASP A 625 9.62 -10.85 30.60
N ARG A 626 9.78 -9.55 30.83
CA ARG A 626 10.90 -8.78 30.30
C ARG A 626 11.99 -8.57 31.35
N SER A 627 13.24 -8.79 30.94
CA SER A 627 14.43 -8.39 31.69
C SER A 627 15.33 -7.58 30.76
N ASP A 628 15.43 -6.29 31.00
CA ASP A 628 16.05 -5.39 30.03
C ASP A 628 16.55 -4.07 30.66
N ILE A 629 17.29 -3.31 29.85
CA ILE A 629 17.67 -1.94 30.16
C ILE A 629 16.45 -1.03 30.18
N VAL A 630 16.42 -0.11 31.15
CA VAL A 630 15.40 0.94 31.25
C VAL A 630 16.05 2.30 31.46
N GLU A 631 15.52 3.31 30.78
CA GLU A 631 15.90 4.71 30.91
C GLU A 631 15.04 5.35 32.00
N LEU A 632 15.65 5.70 33.14
CA LEU A 632 14.96 6.19 34.33
C LEU A 632 14.76 7.72 34.34
N GLY A 633 15.37 8.43 33.39
CA GLY A 633 15.47 9.89 33.42
C GLY A 633 16.28 10.40 34.63
N GLU A 634 15.95 11.59 35.13
CA GLU A 634 16.60 12.15 36.30
C GLU A 634 16.10 11.48 37.59
N VAL A 635 16.94 10.65 38.20
CA VAL A 635 16.66 9.98 39.49
C VAL A 635 17.81 10.25 40.46
N ASN A 636 17.50 10.57 41.72
CA ASN A 636 18.50 10.75 42.78
C ASN A 636 18.56 9.54 43.72
N ALA A 637 19.04 8.41 43.18
CA ALA A 637 19.22 7.15 43.89
C ALA A 637 20.38 6.34 43.27
N ASP A 638 20.91 5.39 44.04
CA ASP A 638 22.04 4.52 43.63
C ASP A 638 21.56 3.14 43.16
N ALA A 639 20.39 2.69 43.60
CA ALA A 639 19.80 1.43 43.15
C ALA A 639 18.27 1.48 43.15
N LEU A 640 17.66 0.64 42.32
CA LEU A 640 16.26 0.23 42.46
C LEU A 640 16.19 -1.00 43.34
N LYS A 641 15.18 -1.06 44.21
CA LYS A 641 14.91 -2.22 45.08
C LYS A 641 13.53 -2.80 44.77
N ASP A 642 13.47 -4.10 44.51
CA ASP A 642 12.20 -4.82 44.35
C ASP A 642 11.65 -5.39 45.68
N THR A 643 10.51 -6.07 45.59
CA THR A 643 9.82 -6.71 46.72
C THR A 643 10.64 -7.77 47.44
N ASP A 644 11.51 -8.47 46.70
CA ASP A 644 12.35 -9.55 47.23
C ASP A 644 13.61 -8.99 47.88
N GLY A 645 13.78 -7.66 47.86
CA GLY A 645 14.92 -6.95 48.40
C GLY A 645 16.14 -6.96 47.49
N LYS A 646 15.99 -7.43 46.24
CA LYS A 646 17.07 -7.40 45.24
C LYS A 646 17.32 -5.97 44.80
N LEU A 647 18.61 -5.62 44.70
CA LEU A 647 19.07 -4.32 44.27
C LEU A 647 19.50 -4.38 42.80
N TYR A 648 19.06 -3.40 42.02
CA TYR A 648 19.45 -3.18 40.64
C TYR A 648 20.26 -1.88 40.59
N PRO A 649 21.55 -1.93 40.25
CA PRO A 649 22.39 -0.74 40.19
C PRO A 649 21.83 0.30 39.22
N ILE A 650 21.83 1.56 39.65
CA ILE A 650 21.55 2.69 38.77
C ILE A 650 22.88 3.28 38.33
N GLN A 651 23.09 3.38 37.02
CA GLN A 651 24.20 4.08 36.41
C GLN A 651 23.75 5.48 35.99
N LYS A 652 24.45 6.52 36.46
CA LYS A 652 24.23 7.90 35.98
C LYS A 652 24.88 8.08 34.61
N THR A 653 24.17 8.73 33.71
CA THR A 653 24.62 9.05 32.35
C THR A 653 24.52 10.56 32.13
N ALA A 654 25.03 11.06 31.01
CA ALA A 654 24.89 12.47 30.65
C ALA A 654 23.42 12.87 30.40
N GLU A 655 22.56 11.91 30.06
CA GLU A 655 21.16 12.10 29.65
C GLU A 655 20.15 11.69 30.73
N GLY A 656 20.63 11.25 31.90
CA GLY A 656 19.80 10.83 33.02
C GLY A 656 20.41 9.66 33.78
N ALA A 657 19.69 8.55 33.86
CA ALA A 657 20.13 7.35 34.55
C ALA A 657 19.53 6.09 33.93
N VAL A 658 20.28 5.00 33.97
CA VAL A 658 19.85 3.70 33.45
C VAL A 658 19.97 2.61 34.51
N ALA A 659 19.12 1.59 34.39
CA ALA A 659 19.19 0.37 35.18
C ALA A 659 18.82 -0.84 34.33
N TYR A 660 19.41 -2.00 34.60
CA TYR A 660 18.94 -3.28 34.07
C TYR A 660 18.00 -3.92 35.09
N VAL A 661 16.71 -3.99 34.79
CA VAL A 661 15.69 -4.56 35.68
C VAL A 661 15.24 -5.93 35.19
N ARG A 662 14.77 -6.78 36.10
CA ARG A 662 14.38 -8.16 35.78
C ARG A 662 12.95 -8.45 36.17
N HIS A 663 12.33 -9.37 35.43
CA HIS A 663 10.98 -9.89 35.66
C HIS A 663 9.92 -8.79 35.71
N LEU A 664 9.91 -7.94 34.67
CA LEU A 664 8.81 -7.03 34.42
C LEU A 664 7.64 -7.84 33.82
N PRO A 665 6.47 -7.87 34.50
CA PRO A 665 5.37 -8.72 34.10
C PRO A 665 4.82 -8.35 32.72
N SER A 666 4.46 -9.37 31.92
CA SER A 666 3.80 -9.21 30.62
C SER A 666 2.55 -8.32 30.72
N LYS A 667 2.40 -7.41 29.74
CA LYS A 667 1.28 -6.47 29.59
C LYS A 667 0.90 -5.81 30.91
N GLY A 668 1.88 -5.26 31.60
CA GLY A 668 1.78 -5.00 33.03
C GLY A 668 2.78 -3.98 33.54
N TYR A 669 2.94 -3.92 34.86
CA TYR A 669 3.93 -3.05 35.50
C TYR A 669 4.47 -3.64 36.79
N LYS A 670 5.62 -3.11 37.24
CA LYS A 670 6.20 -3.36 38.56
C LYS A 670 6.75 -2.05 39.14
N THR A 671 6.50 -1.81 40.43
CA THR A 671 6.95 -0.61 41.13
C THR A 671 8.12 -0.93 42.07
N PHE A 672 9.22 -0.23 41.88
CA PHE A 672 10.46 -0.37 42.64
C PHE A 672 10.62 0.78 43.65
N ALA A 673 11.34 0.55 44.74
CA ALA A 673 11.80 1.63 45.61
C ALA A 673 13.14 2.18 45.10
N ALA A 674 13.27 3.50 45.00
CA ALA A 674 14.57 4.14 44.77
C ALA A 674 15.33 4.23 46.09
N VAL A 675 16.56 3.69 46.15
CA VAL A 675 17.36 3.64 47.39
C VAL A 675 18.79 4.13 47.16
N SER A 676 19.35 4.80 48.17
CA SER A 676 20.79 5.09 48.23
C SER A 676 21.55 3.93 48.86
N THR A 677 22.77 3.66 48.39
CA THR A 677 23.58 2.53 48.85
C THR A 677 25.03 2.95 49.11
N ASP A 678 25.57 2.62 50.29
CA ASP A 678 26.97 2.89 50.63
C ASP A 678 27.98 1.91 49.97
N ALA A 679 27.48 0.88 49.28
CA ALA A 679 28.29 -0.11 48.59
C ALA A 679 28.72 0.42 47.22
N GLY A 680 30.03 0.50 46.98
CA GLY A 680 30.57 0.85 45.66
C GLY A 680 30.08 -0.14 44.60
N GLN A 681 29.51 0.38 43.51
CA GLN A 681 29.07 -0.44 42.39
C GLN A 681 30.27 -0.95 41.60
N THR A 682 30.33 -2.26 41.33
CA THR A 682 31.39 -2.87 40.53
C THR A 682 31.07 -2.74 39.05
N THR A 683 32.02 -2.22 38.27
CA THR A 683 31.92 -2.22 36.79
C THR A 683 32.37 -3.59 36.24
N PRO A 684 31.56 -4.26 35.42
CA PRO A 684 31.91 -5.54 34.79
C PRO A 684 32.68 -5.36 33.47
N PHE A 685 32.98 -4.13 33.08
CA PHE A 685 33.70 -3.80 31.85
C PHE A 685 35.16 -3.48 32.16
N ILE A 686 36.07 -3.96 31.31
CA ILE A 686 37.50 -3.62 31.38
C ILE A 686 37.90 -2.98 30.05
N LEU A 687 38.17 -1.68 30.11
CA LEU A 687 38.79 -0.96 29.01
C LEU A 687 40.30 -1.23 29.05
N ILE A 688 40.79 -2.09 28.16
CA ILE A 688 42.20 -2.49 28.12
C ILE A 688 43.05 -1.33 27.56
N ASP A 689 42.54 -0.70 26.51
CA ASP A 689 43.05 0.51 25.87
C ASP A 689 41.91 1.22 25.12
N ASP A 690 42.21 2.29 24.38
CA ASP A 690 41.20 3.08 23.68
C ASP A 690 40.44 2.29 22.58
N TYR A 691 40.98 1.15 22.12
CA TYR A 691 40.47 0.34 21.01
C TYR A 691 39.90 -1.01 21.46
N THR A 692 40.13 -1.41 22.72
CA THR A 692 39.82 -2.76 23.18
C THR A 692 38.93 -2.74 24.42
N LEU A 693 37.72 -3.29 24.27
CA LEU A 693 36.76 -3.45 25.37
C LEU A 693 36.58 -4.94 25.70
N ASP A 694 36.72 -5.27 26.97
CA ASP A 694 36.34 -6.56 27.51
C ASP A 694 35.04 -6.43 28.30
N THR A 695 34.01 -7.18 27.91
CA THR A 695 32.68 -7.22 28.51
C THR A 695 32.41 -8.61 29.11
N PRO A 696 31.31 -8.81 29.87
CA PRO A 696 30.94 -10.15 30.34
C PRO A 696 30.81 -11.19 29.23
N PHE A 697 30.34 -10.80 28.04
CA PHE A 697 30.02 -11.71 26.93
C PHE A 697 31.07 -11.69 25.83
N TYR A 698 31.78 -10.57 25.65
CA TYR A 698 32.60 -10.34 24.48
C TYR A 698 33.97 -9.75 24.80
N THR A 699 34.94 -10.04 23.94
CA THR A 699 36.15 -9.20 23.80
C THR A 699 36.09 -8.55 22.43
N ILE A 700 36.03 -7.22 22.39
CA ILE A 700 35.93 -6.42 21.17
C ILE A 700 37.25 -5.69 20.93
N HIS A 701 37.72 -5.69 19.67
CA HIS A 701 38.78 -4.81 19.21
C HIS A 701 38.27 -3.94 18.05
N LEU A 702 38.64 -2.67 18.10
CA LEU A 702 38.30 -1.64 17.13
C LEU A 702 39.54 -1.34 16.29
N ASP A 703 39.35 -1.20 14.98
CA ASP A 703 40.41 -0.70 14.12
C ASP A 703 40.58 0.83 14.26
N THR A 704 41.52 1.39 13.51
CA THR A 704 41.79 2.84 13.51
C THR A 704 40.63 3.71 13.01
N ASN A 705 39.59 3.10 12.41
CA ASN A 705 38.40 3.76 11.89
C ASN A 705 37.16 3.45 12.77
N GLY A 706 37.36 2.81 13.93
CA GLY A 706 36.31 2.43 14.87
C GLY A 706 35.40 1.31 14.37
N CYS A 707 35.82 0.53 13.37
CA CYS A 707 35.11 -0.67 12.91
C CYS A 707 35.51 -1.86 13.78
N PHE A 708 34.63 -2.85 13.91
CA PHE A 708 34.94 -4.06 14.67
C PHE A 708 35.79 -4.98 13.79
N ASP A 709 37.09 -5.09 14.05
CA ASP A 709 37.94 -6.10 13.37
C ASP A 709 38.04 -7.40 14.19
N ARG A 710 37.62 -7.36 15.46
CA ARG A 710 37.43 -8.52 16.32
C ARG A 710 36.17 -8.38 17.17
N LEU A 711 35.40 -9.46 17.23
CA LEU A 711 34.27 -9.62 18.14
C LEU A 711 34.28 -11.08 18.59
N TYR A 712 34.88 -11.35 19.75
CA TYR A 712 35.02 -12.69 20.29
C TYR A 712 33.90 -12.99 21.29
N ASP A 713 33.09 -14.00 21.03
CA ASP A 713 32.09 -14.51 21.98
C ASP A 713 32.76 -15.47 22.98
N LYS A 714 32.75 -15.07 24.26
CA LYS A 714 33.43 -15.80 25.34
C LYS A 714 32.70 -17.07 25.75
N ASP A 715 31.37 -17.08 25.71
CA ASP A 715 30.59 -18.23 26.15
C ASP A 715 30.59 -19.34 25.10
N ASN A 716 30.64 -18.96 23.82
CA ASN A 716 30.68 -19.88 22.69
C ASN A 716 32.09 -20.12 22.13
N ASP A 717 33.11 -19.51 22.74
CA ASP A 717 34.54 -19.67 22.45
C ASP A 717 34.88 -19.51 20.95
N ARG A 718 34.38 -18.44 20.32
CA ARG A 718 34.57 -18.22 18.87
C ARG A 718 34.53 -16.76 18.44
N GLU A 719 35.14 -16.50 17.29
CA GLU A 719 34.97 -15.22 16.58
C GLU A 719 33.59 -15.15 15.90
N VAL A 720 32.90 -14.03 16.10
CA VAL A 720 31.61 -13.72 15.48
C VAL A 720 31.78 -13.28 14.04
N LEU A 721 32.88 -12.58 13.73
CA LEU A 721 33.16 -12.04 12.40
C LEU A 721 34.03 -12.98 11.57
N GLN A 722 33.88 -12.92 10.25
CA GLN A 722 34.74 -13.64 9.32
C GLN A 722 36.19 -13.14 9.41
N ALA A 723 37.14 -14.07 9.22
CA ALA A 723 38.56 -13.75 9.28
C ALA A 723 38.96 -12.63 8.31
N GLY A 724 39.60 -11.58 8.84
CA GLY A 724 40.07 -10.41 8.07
C GLY A 724 38.97 -9.49 7.56
N LYS A 725 37.72 -9.67 8.01
CA LYS A 725 36.58 -8.79 7.69
C LYS A 725 36.25 -7.91 8.89
N LYS A 726 35.49 -6.84 8.63
CA LYS A 726 35.14 -5.83 9.63
C LYS A 726 33.62 -5.74 9.78
N GLY A 727 33.15 -5.74 11.03
CA GLY A 727 31.76 -5.45 11.40
C GLY A 727 31.54 -3.97 11.67
N ASN A 728 30.27 -3.54 11.69
CA ASN A 728 29.88 -2.13 11.76
C ASN A 728 30.53 -1.29 10.65
N LEU A 729 30.73 -1.89 9.48
CA LEU A 729 31.34 -1.24 8.32
C LEU A 729 30.26 -0.48 7.55
N PHE A 730 30.27 0.85 7.66
CA PHE A 730 29.42 1.70 6.85
C PHE A 730 29.95 1.83 5.43
N ARG A 731 29.05 1.77 4.46
CA ARG A 731 29.37 1.88 3.05
C ARG A 731 28.30 2.68 2.33
N MET A 732 28.76 3.65 1.56
CA MET A 732 27.94 4.41 0.61
C MET A 732 28.10 3.79 -0.78
N TYR A 733 26.99 3.46 -1.44
CA TYR A 733 26.96 2.94 -2.80
C TYR A 733 26.46 4.02 -3.76
N GLU A 734 26.90 3.98 -5.02
CA GLU A 734 26.20 4.70 -6.08
C GLU A 734 24.88 3.99 -6.37
N ASP A 735 23.79 4.75 -6.37
CA ASP A 735 22.44 4.23 -6.58
C ASP A 735 21.77 5.04 -7.68
N LYS A 736 21.82 4.49 -8.89
CA LYS A 736 21.23 5.07 -10.10
C LYS A 736 20.49 3.97 -10.85
N PRO A 737 19.23 3.70 -10.45
CA PRO A 737 18.42 2.67 -11.07
C PRO A 737 18.11 2.95 -12.54
N ILE A 738 17.68 1.93 -13.29
CA ILE A 738 17.45 2.01 -14.74
C ILE A 738 16.26 2.92 -15.08
N TYR A 739 15.15 2.81 -14.32
CA TYR A 739 13.88 3.42 -14.67
C TYR A 739 13.29 4.33 -13.59
N TYR A 740 13.20 3.87 -12.34
CA TYR A 740 12.47 4.58 -11.29
C TYR A 740 13.32 4.78 -10.05
N ASP A 741 13.80 6.00 -9.83
CA ASP A 741 14.85 6.27 -8.83
C ASP A 741 14.40 5.90 -7.40
N ASN A 742 13.34 6.51 -6.86
CA ASN A 742 12.90 6.21 -5.48
C ASN A 742 12.30 4.81 -5.29
N TRP A 743 11.87 4.15 -6.37
CA TRP A 743 11.30 2.81 -6.29
C TRP A 743 12.39 1.74 -6.34
N ASP A 744 13.35 1.84 -7.25
CA ASP A 744 14.23 0.73 -7.57
C ASP A 744 15.55 0.78 -6.79
N VAL A 745 16.09 -0.41 -6.53
CA VAL A 745 17.52 -0.62 -6.35
C VAL A 745 17.84 -1.75 -7.31
N ASP A 746 18.76 -1.51 -8.23
CA ASP A 746 19.16 -2.50 -9.23
C ASP A 746 20.37 -3.31 -8.78
N ILE A 747 20.44 -4.57 -9.20
CA ILE A 747 21.43 -5.56 -8.69
C ILE A 747 22.91 -5.12 -8.84
N TYR A 748 23.21 -4.23 -9.79
CA TYR A 748 24.55 -3.71 -10.04
C TYR A 748 25.01 -2.63 -9.05
N TYR A 749 24.15 -2.15 -8.14
CA TYR A 749 24.51 -1.11 -7.17
C TYR A 749 25.78 -1.47 -6.37
N THR A 750 26.02 -2.77 -6.17
CA THR A 750 27.17 -3.29 -5.43
C THR A 750 28.54 -3.08 -6.12
N GLU A 751 28.58 -2.73 -7.40
CA GLU A 751 29.83 -2.61 -8.16
C GLU A 751 30.65 -1.35 -7.82
N LYS A 752 29.99 -0.28 -7.36
CA LYS A 752 30.63 1.00 -7.03
C LYS A 752 30.22 1.49 -5.65
N TYR A 753 31.21 1.62 -4.78
CA TYR A 753 30.99 2.04 -3.39
C TYR A 753 32.21 2.74 -2.79
N TRP A 754 31.96 3.38 -1.65
CA TRP A 754 32.95 4.03 -0.80
C TRP A 754 32.74 3.56 0.64
N ASP A 755 33.77 2.93 1.22
CA ASP A 755 33.78 2.58 2.63
C ASP A 755 34.02 3.85 3.46
N ILE A 756 33.16 4.12 4.45
CA ILE A 756 33.23 5.33 5.26
C ILE A 756 34.32 5.17 6.32
N ASN A 757 35.48 5.77 6.06
CA ASN A 757 36.69 5.60 6.87
C ASN A 757 37.16 6.90 7.57
N ASP A 758 36.56 8.06 7.26
CA ASP A 758 36.95 9.34 7.87
C ASP A 758 36.31 9.49 9.26
N MET A 759 36.92 8.85 10.25
CA MET A 759 36.54 8.95 11.66
C MET A 759 37.12 10.23 12.28
N THR A 760 36.24 11.14 12.71
CA THR A 760 36.64 12.44 13.28
C THR A 760 36.76 12.42 14.80
N SER A 761 36.04 11.51 15.47
CA SER A 761 36.07 11.35 16.92
C SER A 761 35.70 9.93 17.32
N MET A 762 36.38 9.39 18.33
CA MET A 762 36.05 8.14 19.01
C MET A 762 36.30 8.30 20.49
N LYS A 763 35.29 8.11 21.33
CA LYS A 763 35.38 8.34 22.78
C LYS A 763 34.50 7.36 23.55
N TRP A 764 35.07 6.77 24.59
CA TRP A 764 34.29 6.06 25.61
C TRP A 764 33.65 7.09 26.53
N THR A 765 32.33 7.25 26.46
CA THR A 765 31.59 8.26 27.24
C THR A 765 30.95 7.66 28.50
N GLU A 766 30.73 6.35 28.51
CA GLU A 766 30.23 5.64 29.68
C GLU A 766 31.01 4.34 29.89
N CYS A 767 31.31 4.02 31.15
CA CYS A 767 31.86 2.73 31.57
C CYS A 767 31.45 2.48 33.02
N GLY A 768 30.18 2.14 33.23
CA GLY A 768 29.61 1.95 34.55
C GLY A 768 29.11 0.52 34.80
N PRO A 769 28.38 0.27 35.89
CA PRO A 769 27.94 -1.07 36.28
C PRO A 769 26.84 -1.66 35.39
N VAL A 770 26.17 -0.85 34.57
CA VAL A 770 25.03 -1.28 33.75
C VAL A 770 25.42 -1.37 32.27
N ARG A 771 26.08 -0.34 31.74
CA ARG A 771 26.53 -0.29 30.35
C ARG A 771 27.87 0.43 30.17
N ALA A 772 28.57 0.07 29.11
CA ALA A 772 29.64 0.87 28.50
C ALA A 772 29.14 1.45 27.17
N THR A 773 29.49 2.71 26.89
CA THR A 773 29.06 3.42 25.68
C THR A 773 30.27 3.98 24.96
N LEU A 774 30.38 3.66 23.67
CA LEU A 774 31.35 4.27 22.76
C LEU A 774 30.64 5.22 21.80
N GLU A 775 31.11 6.46 21.72
CA GLU A 775 30.65 7.45 20.75
C GLU A 775 31.66 7.59 19.61
N ILE A 776 31.16 7.43 18.39
CA ILE A 776 31.94 7.58 17.16
C ILE A 776 31.27 8.61 16.26
N GLU A 777 32.06 9.56 15.76
CA GLU A 777 31.66 10.46 14.67
C GLU A 777 32.47 10.14 13.42
N ARG A 778 31.78 10.04 12.28
CA ARG A 778 32.36 9.85 10.96
C ARG A 778 31.83 10.90 10.00
N LYS A 779 32.64 11.24 9.01
CA LYS A 779 32.25 12.06 7.86
C LYS A 779 32.32 11.23 6.60
N GLU A 780 31.41 11.50 5.69
CA GLU A 780 31.46 10.99 4.33
C GLU A 780 30.90 12.07 3.42
N SER A 781 31.66 12.48 2.39
CA SER A 781 31.24 13.56 1.48
C SER A 781 30.79 14.83 2.24
N GLN A 782 29.50 15.18 2.23
CA GLN A 782 28.91 16.32 2.94
C GLN A 782 28.11 15.91 4.18
N SER A 783 28.05 14.61 4.47
CA SER A 783 27.20 14.02 5.51
C SER A 783 27.98 13.66 6.76
N VAL A 784 27.29 13.62 7.90
CA VAL A 784 27.86 13.28 9.21
C VAL A 784 27.09 12.13 9.82
N ILE A 785 27.81 11.11 10.28
CA ILE A 785 27.25 9.97 11.01
C ILE A 785 27.77 10.03 12.44
N ARG A 786 26.86 10.05 13.42
CA ARG A 786 27.18 9.91 14.85
C ARG A 786 26.54 8.66 15.36
N GLN A 787 27.29 7.85 16.09
CA GLN A 787 26.80 6.60 16.61
C GLN A 787 27.23 6.42 18.06
N LYS A 788 26.27 6.12 18.94
CA LYS A 788 26.52 5.57 20.27
C LYS A 788 26.38 4.05 20.19
N ILE A 789 27.41 3.33 20.61
CA ILE A 789 27.43 1.88 20.66
C ILE A 789 27.34 1.46 22.13
N HIS A 790 26.27 0.79 22.51
CA HIS A 790 26.02 0.35 23.87
C HIS A 790 26.34 -1.13 24.05
N PHE A 791 27.14 -1.43 25.08
CA PHE A 791 27.45 -2.77 25.55
C PHE A 791 26.88 -2.92 26.96
N TYR A 792 26.07 -3.94 27.19
CA TYR A 792 25.38 -4.13 28.48
C TYR A 792 26.05 -5.19 29.35
N ALA A 793 25.94 -5.01 30.67
CA ALA A 793 26.48 -5.94 31.65
C ALA A 793 25.69 -7.27 31.68
N ASP A 794 24.37 -7.17 31.54
CA ASP A 794 23.43 -8.27 31.71
C ASP A 794 22.68 -8.66 30.40
N SER A 795 23.07 -8.08 29.26
CA SER A 795 22.51 -8.42 27.94
C SER A 795 23.61 -8.63 26.91
N ARG A 796 23.44 -9.66 26.07
CA ARG A 796 24.32 -9.98 24.93
C ARG A 796 24.11 -9.05 23.73
N ARG A 797 23.02 -8.29 23.73
CA ARG A 797 22.65 -7.38 22.63
C ARG A 797 23.62 -6.21 22.59
N ILE A 798 24.16 -5.91 21.41
CA ILE A 798 24.98 -4.71 21.16
C ILE A 798 24.12 -3.75 20.37
N GLU A 799 23.82 -2.57 20.94
CA GLU A 799 22.93 -1.59 20.31
C GLU A 799 23.71 -0.44 19.69
N PHE A 800 23.25 0.01 18.52
CA PHE A 800 23.85 1.06 17.71
C PHE A 800 22.84 2.20 17.53
N GLU A 801 22.78 3.12 18.49
CA GLU A 801 21.97 4.34 18.39
C GLU A 801 22.66 5.27 17.40
N THR A 802 22.03 5.51 16.24
CA THR A 802 22.65 6.17 15.10
C THR A 802 21.88 7.42 14.69
N TYR A 803 22.60 8.53 14.62
CA TYR A 803 22.19 9.79 14.02
C TYR A 803 22.94 9.99 12.70
N VAL A 804 22.23 10.41 11.67
CA VAL A 804 22.84 10.78 10.38
C VAL A 804 22.27 12.10 9.90
N ASP A 805 23.13 13.11 9.70
CA ASP A 805 22.80 14.29 8.92
C ASP A 805 23.13 13.98 7.46
N TRP A 806 22.12 13.57 6.68
CA TRP A 806 22.32 13.07 5.32
C TRP A 806 22.07 14.18 4.30
N LYS A 807 23.04 14.41 3.42
CA LYS A 807 23.02 15.48 2.40
C LYS A 807 23.29 14.98 0.97
N GLU A 808 23.46 13.67 0.80
CA GLU A 808 23.83 13.07 -0.48
C GLU A 808 22.59 12.78 -1.37
N HIS A 809 22.80 12.62 -2.67
CA HIS A 809 21.78 12.24 -3.65
C HIS A 809 22.28 11.09 -4.53
N GLN A 810 21.36 10.27 -5.04
CA GLN A 810 21.60 9.07 -5.86
C GLN A 810 22.64 8.14 -5.21
N THR A 811 22.47 7.93 -3.91
CA THR A 811 23.33 7.10 -3.07
C THR A 811 22.51 6.24 -2.13
N LEU A 812 23.09 5.10 -1.76
CA LEU A 812 22.51 4.14 -0.83
C LEU A 812 23.50 3.88 0.32
N LEU A 813 23.11 4.21 1.55
CA LEU A 813 23.90 3.94 2.75
C LEU A 813 23.54 2.57 3.34
N LYS A 814 24.53 1.71 3.55
CA LYS A 814 24.37 0.44 4.28
C LYS A 814 25.38 0.30 5.40
N VAL A 815 25.06 -0.55 6.38
CA VAL A 815 26.02 -1.08 7.36
C VAL A 815 26.16 -2.60 7.19
N HIS A 816 27.40 -3.09 7.30
CA HIS A 816 27.76 -4.48 7.04
C HIS A 816 28.31 -5.20 8.28
N PHE A 817 27.87 -6.45 8.45
CA PHE A 817 28.31 -7.42 9.45
C PHE A 817 28.62 -8.77 8.77
N PRO A 818 29.87 -8.98 8.32
CA PRO A 818 30.35 -10.25 7.77
C PRO A 818 30.54 -11.27 8.89
N VAL A 819 29.49 -12.01 9.21
CA VAL A 819 29.47 -12.97 10.32
C VAL A 819 30.01 -14.33 9.88
N ASN A 820 30.69 -14.99 10.82
CA ASN A 820 31.31 -16.29 10.62
C ASN A 820 30.30 -17.42 10.88
N ILE A 821 29.26 -17.48 10.04
CA ILE A 821 28.19 -18.47 10.06
C ILE A 821 28.15 -19.18 8.71
N HIS A 822 28.01 -20.51 8.69
CA HIS A 822 27.85 -21.27 7.46
C HIS A 822 26.42 -21.81 7.29
N THR A 823 25.65 -21.20 6.40
CA THR A 823 24.28 -21.60 6.04
C THR A 823 23.94 -21.14 4.60
N ASP A 824 22.94 -21.76 3.98
CA ASP A 824 22.44 -21.39 2.65
C ASP A 824 21.16 -20.51 2.71
N GLU A 825 20.64 -20.23 3.90
CA GLU A 825 19.45 -19.43 4.12
C GLU A 825 19.51 -18.56 5.39
N ALA A 826 18.73 -17.47 5.38
CA ALA A 826 18.51 -16.59 6.51
C ALA A 826 17.01 -16.50 6.83
N THR A 827 16.67 -16.36 8.11
CA THR A 827 15.28 -16.19 8.58
C THR A 827 14.94 -14.71 8.66
N PHE A 828 13.78 -14.30 8.15
CA PHE A 828 13.32 -12.91 8.15
C PHE A 828 11.98 -12.77 8.85
N ASP A 829 11.89 -11.77 9.72
CA ASP A 829 10.64 -11.34 10.35
C ASP A 829 9.65 -10.83 9.31
N VAL A 830 8.42 -11.35 9.35
CA VAL A 830 7.26 -10.85 8.59
C VAL A 830 6.07 -10.70 9.55
N GLN A 831 4.93 -10.25 9.04
CA GLN A 831 3.73 -10.07 9.86
C GLN A 831 3.30 -11.41 10.49
N PHE A 832 3.14 -11.45 11.82
CA PHE A 832 2.71 -12.62 12.58
C PHE A 832 3.54 -13.91 12.35
N GLY A 833 4.82 -13.80 11.99
CA GLY A 833 5.66 -14.97 11.75
C GLY A 833 6.99 -14.66 11.08
N ASN A 834 7.57 -15.66 10.43
CA ASN A 834 8.83 -15.53 9.69
C ASN A 834 8.86 -16.50 8.51
N LEU A 835 9.79 -16.25 7.59
CA LEU A 835 10.11 -17.16 6.48
C LEU A 835 11.61 -17.16 6.20
N THR A 836 12.09 -18.16 5.47
CA THR A 836 13.51 -18.25 5.08
C THR A 836 13.72 -17.79 3.64
N ARG A 837 14.85 -17.12 3.40
CA ARG A 837 15.31 -16.74 2.04
C ARG A 837 16.71 -17.27 1.81
N LYS A 838 16.98 -17.73 0.58
CA LYS A 838 18.31 -18.21 0.19
C LYS A 838 19.30 -17.04 0.14
N VAL A 839 20.52 -17.28 0.63
CA VAL A 839 21.61 -16.27 0.69
C VAL A 839 22.68 -16.48 -0.40
N HIS A 840 22.39 -17.39 -1.33
CA HIS A 840 23.17 -17.65 -2.54
C HIS A 840 22.40 -17.22 -3.80
N THR A 841 22.99 -17.34 -5.00
CA THR A 841 22.35 -16.89 -6.26
C THR A 841 22.21 -18.00 -7.32
N ASN A 842 21.93 -19.23 -6.88
CA ASN A 842 21.93 -20.42 -7.74
C ASN A 842 20.84 -20.41 -8.81
N THR A 843 19.65 -19.92 -8.49
CA THR A 843 18.54 -19.77 -9.45
C THR A 843 18.28 -18.31 -9.78
N SER A 844 17.52 -18.04 -10.85
CA SER A 844 17.07 -16.69 -11.18
C SER A 844 16.18 -16.08 -10.09
N TRP A 845 15.43 -16.89 -9.35
CA TRP A 845 14.62 -16.46 -8.20
C TRP A 845 15.50 -16.07 -7.01
N ASP A 846 16.55 -16.84 -6.73
CA ASP A 846 17.50 -16.49 -5.66
C ASP A 846 18.29 -15.22 -6.01
N LYS A 847 18.72 -15.10 -7.28
CA LYS A 847 19.39 -13.90 -7.79
C LYS A 847 18.51 -12.64 -7.65
N ALA A 848 17.20 -12.77 -7.83
CA ALA A 848 16.27 -11.65 -7.72
C ALA A 848 16.12 -11.13 -6.27
N ARG A 849 16.46 -11.93 -5.24
CA ARG A 849 16.29 -11.60 -3.81
C ARG A 849 17.52 -10.97 -3.17
N PHE A 850 18.26 -10.15 -3.92
CA PHE A 850 19.47 -9.48 -3.40
C PHE A 850 19.17 -8.37 -2.38
N GLU A 851 17.94 -7.86 -2.35
CA GLU A 851 17.41 -6.92 -1.36
C GLU A 851 16.02 -7.41 -0.96
N SER A 852 15.77 -7.60 0.33
CA SER A 852 14.53 -8.18 0.85
C SER A 852 14.00 -7.40 2.06
N CYS A 853 12.68 -7.39 2.23
CA CYS A 853 12.05 -6.82 3.42
C CYS A 853 12.26 -7.75 4.62
N GLY A 854 12.77 -7.21 5.72
CA GLY A 854 12.72 -7.81 7.06
C GLY A 854 12.09 -6.78 8.00
N GLN A 855 11.05 -7.17 8.74
CA GLN A 855 10.31 -6.28 9.62
C GLN A 855 11.20 -5.80 10.79
N LYS A 856 11.26 -6.53 11.91
CA LYS A 856 12.02 -6.09 13.09
C LYS A 856 13.39 -6.75 13.21
N TRP A 857 13.58 -7.91 12.56
CA TRP A 857 14.82 -8.68 12.66
C TRP A 857 15.06 -9.58 11.45
N ILE A 858 16.33 -9.95 11.27
CA ILE A 858 16.74 -11.11 10.47
C ILE A 858 17.73 -11.94 11.28
N ASP A 859 17.83 -13.22 10.97
CA ASP A 859 18.75 -14.14 11.63
C ASP A 859 19.53 -15.00 10.63
N LEU A 860 20.82 -15.17 10.93
CA LEU A 860 21.68 -16.11 10.25
C LEU A 860 22.25 -17.09 11.28
N SER A 861 21.76 -18.33 11.25
CA SER A 861 22.16 -19.38 12.18
C SER A 861 22.70 -20.62 11.48
N GLU A 862 23.73 -21.23 12.08
CA GLU A 862 24.15 -22.61 11.81
C GLU A 862 23.68 -23.54 12.94
N GLY A 863 24.27 -24.73 13.08
CA GLY A 863 23.76 -25.77 13.98
C GLY A 863 23.64 -25.36 15.46
N HIS A 864 24.65 -24.66 16.01
CA HIS A 864 24.75 -24.35 17.44
C HIS A 864 25.08 -22.89 17.73
N TYR A 865 25.03 -22.03 16.71
CA TYR A 865 25.41 -20.63 16.85
C TYR A 865 24.70 -19.81 15.78
N GLY A 866 24.36 -18.57 16.12
CA GLY A 866 23.71 -17.65 15.21
C GLY A 866 23.95 -16.20 15.57
N VAL A 867 23.59 -15.34 14.62
CA VAL A 867 23.63 -13.90 14.81
C VAL A 867 22.33 -13.32 14.27
N SER A 868 21.57 -12.70 15.16
CA SER A 868 20.41 -11.92 14.79
C SER A 868 20.78 -10.45 14.62
N MET A 869 20.24 -9.81 13.59
CA MET A 869 20.31 -8.36 13.37
C MET A 869 18.92 -7.77 13.57
N LEU A 870 18.77 -6.93 14.59
CA LEU A 870 17.51 -6.31 14.98
C LEU A 870 17.49 -4.85 14.52
N ASN A 871 16.31 -4.27 14.28
CA ASN A 871 16.18 -2.87 13.92
C ASN A 871 14.87 -2.26 14.45
N ASP A 872 14.86 -0.93 14.60
CA ASP A 872 13.71 -0.19 15.11
C ASP A 872 12.88 0.56 14.05
N CYS A 873 13.35 0.60 12.80
CA CYS A 873 12.65 1.30 11.70
C CYS A 873 13.18 1.03 10.27
N LYS A 874 14.04 0.03 10.06
CA LYS A 874 14.69 -0.22 8.76
C LYS A 874 14.19 -1.54 8.18
N TYR A 875 13.78 -1.54 6.91
CA TYR A 875 13.12 -2.70 6.32
C TYR A 875 13.97 -3.38 5.23
N GLY A 876 14.84 -2.64 4.54
CA GLY A 876 15.72 -3.17 3.51
C GLY A 876 16.91 -3.94 4.07
N HIS A 877 17.05 -5.21 3.70
CA HIS A 877 18.12 -6.09 4.15
C HIS A 877 18.72 -6.86 2.97
N SER A 878 20.02 -7.13 3.03
CA SER A 878 20.70 -8.01 2.07
C SER A 878 21.63 -8.97 2.80
N VAL A 879 21.61 -10.24 2.43
CA VAL A 879 22.53 -11.26 2.96
C VAL A 879 23.19 -11.99 1.81
N LYS A 880 24.53 -11.94 1.76
CA LYS A 880 25.33 -12.63 0.74
C LYS A 880 26.68 -13.04 1.32
N ASP A 881 27.10 -14.27 1.09
CA ASP A 881 28.38 -14.82 1.59
C ASP A 881 28.54 -14.62 3.11
N SER A 882 27.45 -14.84 3.86
CA SER A 882 27.31 -14.59 5.30
C SER A 882 27.64 -13.15 5.75
N ASN A 883 27.60 -12.19 4.83
CA ASN A 883 27.58 -10.76 5.12
C ASN A 883 26.15 -10.28 5.25
N MET A 884 25.72 -10.07 6.49
CA MET A 884 24.44 -9.44 6.81
C MET A 884 24.60 -7.93 6.65
N ALA A 885 23.73 -7.30 5.88
CA ALA A 885 23.75 -5.85 5.72
C ALA A 885 22.35 -5.26 5.86
N LEU A 886 22.29 -4.14 6.59
CA LEU A 886 21.09 -3.35 6.76
C LEU A 886 21.17 -2.12 5.86
N THR A 887 20.12 -1.90 5.07
CA THR A 887 19.97 -0.72 4.23
C THR A 887 19.41 0.42 5.06
N LEU A 888 20.16 1.51 5.17
CA LEU A 888 19.89 2.59 6.13
C LEU A 888 19.14 3.76 5.49
N ILE A 889 19.67 4.29 4.38
CA ILE A 889 19.16 5.51 3.73
C ILE A 889 19.32 5.34 2.22
N LYS A 890 18.30 5.73 1.45
CA LYS A 890 18.31 5.81 -0.01
C LYS A 890 17.89 7.22 -0.43
N SER A 891 18.70 7.92 -1.21
CA SER A 891 18.40 9.30 -1.62
C SER A 891 18.20 9.44 -3.13
N GLY A 892 17.17 8.81 -3.69
CA GLY A 892 16.82 9.04 -5.10
C GLY A 892 16.32 10.47 -5.36
N ILE A 893 16.21 10.86 -6.63
CA ILE A 893 15.82 12.23 -7.02
C ILE A 893 14.50 12.33 -7.78
N GLU A 894 13.82 11.20 -8.01
CA GLU A 894 12.53 11.15 -8.69
C GLU A 894 11.56 10.22 -7.95
N PRO A 895 10.35 10.72 -7.59
CA PRO A 895 9.75 12.00 -7.99
C PRO A 895 10.02 13.13 -6.99
N ASN A 896 10.74 12.85 -5.90
CA ASN A 896 11.15 13.83 -4.89
C ASN A 896 12.65 14.16 -5.08
N PRO A 897 13.02 15.38 -5.55
CA PRO A 897 14.40 15.77 -5.82
C PRO A 897 15.32 15.83 -4.59
N VAL A 898 14.74 15.85 -3.39
CA VAL A 898 15.44 15.98 -2.11
C VAL A 898 15.11 14.83 -1.16
N ALA A 899 14.75 13.65 -1.70
CA ALA A 899 14.40 12.49 -0.89
C ALA A 899 15.51 12.14 0.10
N ASP A 900 15.13 11.95 1.37
CA ASP A 900 16.00 11.63 2.49
C ASP A 900 17.20 12.57 2.74
N GLN A 901 17.24 13.77 2.12
CA GLN A 901 18.19 14.83 2.47
C GLN A 901 17.78 15.55 3.76
N GLU A 902 17.74 14.80 4.86
CA GLU A 902 17.30 15.25 6.18
C GLU A 902 18.09 14.56 7.30
N GLU A 903 17.72 14.88 8.55
CA GLU A 903 18.28 14.21 9.72
C GLU A 903 17.56 12.88 9.98
N HIS A 904 18.33 11.82 10.17
CA HIS A 904 17.83 10.48 10.44
C HIS A 904 18.24 10.01 11.83
N TYR A 905 17.31 9.35 12.51
CA TYR A 905 17.49 8.80 13.85
C TYR A 905 17.00 7.35 13.86
N PHE A 906 17.87 6.39 14.16
CA PHE A 906 17.49 4.98 14.16
C PHE A 906 18.42 4.15 15.02
N THR A 907 17.91 3.03 15.50
CA THR A 907 18.67 2.05 16.29
C THR A 907 18.58 0.69 15.62
N TYR A 908 19.73 0.03 15.51
CA TYR A 908 19.81 -1.38 15.18
C TYR A 908 20.67 -2.09 16.21
N ALA A 909 20.58 -3.41 16.26
CA ALA A 909 21.35 -4.20 17.20
C ALA A 909 21.93 -5.45 16.56
N LEU A 910 23.12 -5.84 17.01
CA LEU A 910 23.70 -7.15 16.73
C LEU A 910 23.52 -8.02 17.96
N TYR A 911 22.96 -9.21 17.78
CA TYR A 911 22.69 -10.16 18.85
C TYR A 911 23.26 -11.54 18.51
N PRO A 912 24.56 -11.76 18.80
CA PRO A 912 25.18 -13.08 18.74
C PRO A 912 24.64 -14.00 19.85
N HIS A 913 24.30 -15.24 19.49
CA HIS A 913 23.66 -16.17 20.41
C HIS A 913 24.07 -17.63 20.18
N ALA A 914 23.95 -18.43 21.23
CA ALA A 914 24.01 -19.88 21.12
C ALA A 914 22.74 -20.40 20.43
N GLY A 915 22.87 -21.50 19.69
CA GLY A 915 21.74 -22.12 19.00
C GLY A 915 21.18 -21.29 17.85
N LYS A 916 19.90 -21.48 17.58
CA LYS A 916 19.13 -20.73 16.57
C LYS A 916 18.29 -19.62 17.22
N TRP A 917 17.72 -18.74 16.39
CA TRP A 917 16.90 -17.60 16.83
C TRP A 917 15.74 -17.96 17.80
N GLN A 918 15.16 -19.17 17.69
CA GLN A 918 14.13 -19.65 18.63
C GLN A 918 14.69 -19.78 20.05
N GLU A 919 15.79 -20.53 20.19
CA GLU A 919 16.47 -20.77 21.47
C GLU A 919 17.01 -19.47 22.08
N ALA A 920 17.44 -18.55 21.20
CA ALA A 920 17.95 -17.24 21.55
C ALA A 920 16.87 -16.22 21.90
N ARG A 921 15.58 -16.55 21.69
CA ARG A 921 14.43 -15.67 21.89
C ARG A 921 14.55 -14.35 21.12
N THR A 922 15.02 -14.43 19.88
CA THR A 922 15.22 -13.26 19.01
C THR A 922 13.96 -12.42 18.84
N VAL A 923 12.78 -13.07 18.79
CA VAL A 923 11.49 -12.39 18.69
C VAL A 923 11.24 -11.49 19.91
N GLU A 924 11.44 -11.99 21.13
CA GLU A 924 11.32 -11.20 22.37
C GLU A 924 12.29 -10.00 22.35
N GLN A 925 13.55 -10.23 21.96
CA GLN A 925 14.57 -9.18 21.85
C GLN A 925 14.21 -8.10 20.82
N ALA A 926 13.58 -8.48 19.72
CA ALA A 926 13.12 -7.55 18.70
C ALA A 926 11.97 -6.66 19.20
N TYR A 927 11.01 -7.22 19.96
CA TYR A 927 9.96 -6.43 20.60
C TYR A 927 10.53 -5.51 21.69
N ASP A 928 11.48 -5.99 22.50
CA ASP A 928 12.11 -5.20 23.56
C ASP A 928 12.82 -3.95 23.01
N LEU A 929 13.50 -4.07 21.86
CA LEU A 929 14.12 -2.94 21.14
C LEU A 929 13.08 -1.96 20.57
N ASN A 930 11.97 -2.48 20.03
CA ASN A 930 10.99 -1.68 19.31
C ASN A 930 9.99 -0.97 20.26
N GLN A 931 9.69 -1.56 21.42
CA GLN A 931 8.81 -1.02 22.46
C GLN A 931 9.56 -0.94 23.81
N PRO A 932 10.37 0.11 24.04
CA PRO A 932 11.06 0.31 25.31
C PRO A 932 10.09 0.34 26.51
N ALA A 933 10.53 -0.14 27.68
CA ALA A 933 9.70 -0.10 28.88
C ALA A 933 9.44 1.36 29.30
N ILE A 934 8.22 1.63 29.75
CA ILE A 934 7.79 3.00 30.09
C ILE A 934 8.01 3.22 31.59
N VAL A 935 8.79 4.24 31.95
CA VAL A 935 9.12 4.56 33.35
C VAL A 935 8.31 5.77 33.81
N VAL A 936 7.67 5.65 34.97
CA VAL A 936 6.88 6.70 35.61
C VAL A 936 7.29 6.83 37.07
N ALA A 937 7.63 8.04 37.50
CA ALA A 937 7.85 8.33 38.92
C ALA A 937 6.52 8.27 39.68
N GLY A 938 6.52 7.59 40.83
CA GLY A 938 5.32 7.36 41.63
C GLY A 938 4.96 5.88 41.77
N GLY A 939 3.84 5.63 42.44
CA GLY A 939 3.35 4.32 42.80
C GLY A 939 3.91 3.82 44.13
N LYS A 940 3.31 2.75 44.63
CA LYS A 940 3.68 2.13 45.90
C LYS A 940 4.75 1.05 45.67
N PRO A 941 5.96 1.16 46.23
CA PRO A 941 6.97 0.12 46.10
C PRO A 941 6.41 -1.27 46.40
N GLY A 942 6.61 -2.18 45.46
CA GLY A 942 6.15 -3.56 45.52
C GLY A 942 4.78 -3.85 44.91
N SER A 943 4.04 -2.84 44.44
CA SER A 943 2.91 -3.09 43.55
C SER A 943 3.38 -3.68 42.22
N HIS A 944 2.58 -4.60 41.68
CA HIS A 944 2.78 -5.16 40.35
C HIS A 944 1.42 -5.59 39.78
N LEU A 945 1.35 -5.66 38.46
CA LEU A 945 0.18 -6.13 37.71
C LEU A 945 0.67 -6.83 36.44
N SER A 946 0.08 -7.97 36.09
CA SER A 946 0.14 -8.54 34.74
C SER A 946 -1.27 -8.58 34.17
N LYS A 947 -1.57 -7.82 33.11
CA LYS A 947 -2.92 -7.83 32.52
C LYS A 947 -3.22 -9.18 31.90
N ALA A 948 -2.27 -9.68 31.11
CA ALA A 948 -2.34 -10.99 30.49
C ALA A 948 -0.94 -11.56 30.28
N SER A 949 -0.83 -12.88 30.27
CA SER A 949 0.40 -13.61 29.97
C SER A 949 0.09 -14.98 29.35
N VAL A 950 1.09 -15.58 28.72
CA VAL A 950 1.04 -16.94 28.16
C VAL A 950 2.18 -17.77 28.73
N ASP A 951 2.00 -19.09 28.82
CA ASP A 951 2.98 -20.01 29.43
C ASP A 951 3.92 -20.70 28.41
N LYS A 952 3.87 -20.27 27.14
CA LYS A 952 4.71 -20.73 26.03
C LYS A 952 5.41 -19.55 25.37
N SER A 953 6.74 -19.60 25.28
CA SER A 953 7.57 -18.51 24.73
C SER A 953 7.38 -18.30 23.24
N ASN A 954 7.02 -19.35 22.50
CA ASN A 954 6.78 -19.27 21.07
C ASN A 954 5.40 -18.68 20.72
N VAL A 955 4.56 -18.37 21.72
CA VAL A 955 3.31 -17.63 21.52
C VAL A 955 3.52 -16.17 21.93
N VAL A 956 3.38 -15.27 20.97
CA VAL A 956 3.53 -13.83 21.19
C VAL A 956 2.16 -13.22 21.48
N LEU A 957 1.99 -12.63 22.65
CA LEU A 957 0.80 -11.85 22.99
C LEU A 957 0.99 -10.40 22.51
N GLU A 958 0.39 -10.07 21.38
CA GLU A 958 0.70 -8.85 20.64
C GLU A 958 -0.22 -7.68 21.02
N THR A 959 -1.53 -7.84 20.86
CA THR A 959 -2.50 -6.73 21.00
C THR A 959 -3.45 -6.97 22.17
N ILE A 960 -3.67 -5.95 23.01
CA ILE A 960 -4.78 -5.89 23.97
C ILE A 960 -5.52 -4.57 23.79
N LYS A 961 -6.82 -4.63 23.49
CA LYS A 961 -7.66 -3.44 23.27
C LYS A 961 -9.10 -3.68 23.70
N CYS A 962 -9.92 -2.63 23.73
CA CYS A 962 -11.38 -2.82 23.80
C CYS A 962 -11.92 -3.36 22.48
N ALA A 963 -12.98 -4.17 22.54
CA ALA A 963 -13.68 -4.63 21.33
C ALA A 963 -14.31 -3.44 20.57
N GLU A 964 -14.34 -3.51 19.24
CA GLU A 964 -14.94 -2.49 18.38
C GLU A 964 -16.45 -2.34 18.62
N CYS A 965 -17.11 -3.39 19.11
CA CYS A 965 -18.52 -3.33 19.51
C CYS A 965 -18.75 -2.59 20.85
N GLY A 966 -17.68 -2.13 21.51
CA GLY A 966 -17.73 -1.45 22.81
C GLY A 966 -17.90 -2.37 24.01
N GLU A 967 -18.03 -3.68 23.80
CA GLU A 967 -18.25 -4.67 24.87
C GLU A 967 -17.13 -5.71 24.90
N GLY A 968 -16.34 -5.68 25.98
CA GLY A 968 -15.29 -6.65 26.25
C GLY A 968 -13.88 -6.21 25.87
N THR A 969 -12.93 -7.07 26.20
CA THR A 969 -11.49 -6.90 25.90
C THR A 969 -11.06 -7.92 24.84
N ILE A 970 -10.36 -7.46 23.81
CA ILE A 970 -9.75 -8.28 22.78
C ILE A 970 -8.29 -8.53 23.15
N ILE A 971 -7.86 -9.79 23.05
CA ILE A 971 -6.48 -10.22 23.17
C ILE A 971 -6.11 -10.97 21.89
N ARG A 972 -5.09 -10.49 21.18
CA ARG A 972 -4.57 -11.13 19.97
C ARG A 972 -3.19 -11.70 20.22
N MET A 973 -2.98 -12.93 19.79
CA MET A 973 -1.72 -13.65 19.92
C MET A 973 -1.42 -14.43 18.65
N TYR A 974 -0.14 -14.73 18.41
CA TYR A 974 0.25 -15.58 17.29
C TYR A 974 1.37 -16.54 17.69
N GLU A 975 1.45 -17.66 16.97
CA GLU A 975 2.55 -18.62 17.10
C GLU A 975 3.71 -18.18 16.22
N SER A 976 4.94 -18.14 16.74
CA SER A 976 6.08 -17.50 16.05
C SER A 976 7.14 -18.48 15.54
N GLU A 977 7.11 -19.76 15.94
CA GLU A 977 8.19 -20.74 15.73
C GLU A 977 7.82 -21.92 14.81
N ASN A 978 6.72 -21.83 14.05
CA ASN A 978 6.24 -22.88 13.16
C ASN A 978 5.88 -24.19 13.90
N ALA A 979 5.19 -24.07 15.05
CA ALA A 979 4.90 -25.20 15.93
C ALA A 979 3.43 -25.27 16.36
N LEU A 980 2.83 -26.46 16.30
CA LEU A 980 1.51 -26.69 16.91
C LEU A 980 1.63 -26.58 18.43
N THR A 981 1.03 -25.53 19.00
CA THR A 981 1.30 -25.12 20.37
C THR A 981 0.03 -24.99 21.18
N LYS A 982 -0.02 -25.68 22.32
CA LYS A 982 -1.06 -25.49 23.33
C LYS A 982 -0.52 -24.61 24.44
N THR A 983 -1.20 -23.51 24.70
CA THR A 983 -0.80 -22.49 25.68
C THR A 983 -1.97 -22.15 26.60
N ASN A 984 -1.64 -21.70 27.81
CA ASN A 984 -2.59 -21.14 28.75
C ASN A 984 -2.50 -19.62 28.72
N LEU A 985 -3.55 -18.95 28.22
CA LEU A 985 -3.73 -17.52 28.36
C LEU A 985 -4.23 -17.25 29.79
N MET A 986 -3.39 -16.59 30.59
CA MET A 986 -3.69 -16.17 31.95
C MET A 986 -4.05 -14.69 31.93
N VAL A 987 -5.22 -14.33 32.46
CA VAL A 987 -5.75 -12.95 32.43
C VAL A 987 -6.12 -12.48 33.82
N SER A 988 -5.86 -11.20 34.10
CA SER A 988 -6.28 -10.53 35.33
C SER A 988 -7.53 -9.69 35.11
N GLY A 989 -8.50 -9.87 36.00
CA GLY A 989 -9.80 -9.23 35.94
C GLY A 989 -10.94 -10.19 36.23
N ASN A 990 -12.14 -9.63 36.45
CA ASN A 990 -13.35 -10.39 36.74
C ASN A 990 -14.14 -10.68 35.45
N TYR A 991 -13.53 -11.42 34.52
CA TYR A 991 -14.19 -11.87 33.29
C TYR A 991 -15.10 -13.07 33.58
N LYS A 992 -16.26 -13.10 32.93
CA LYS A 992 -17.27 -14.16 33.04
C LYS A 992 -17.24 -15.11 31.85
N LYS A 993 -16.89 -14.62 30.67
CA LYS A 993 -16.86 -15.42 29.44
C LYS A 993 -15.63 -15.11 28.60
N ALA A 994 -15.24 -16.10 27.80
CA ALA A 994 -14.20 -15.96 26.80
C ALA A 994 -14.70 -16.57 25.49
N PHE A 995 -14.41 -15.93 24.36
CA PHE A 995 -14.76 -16.41 23.03
C PHE A 995 -13.52 -16.39 22.14
N ILE A 996 -13.34 -17.43 21.32
CA ILE A 996 -12.45 -17.32 20.17
C ILE A 996 -13.18 -16.57 19.06
N CYS A 997 -12.49 -15.65 18.41
CA CYS A 997 -13.03 -14.79 17.37
C CYS A 997 -12.14 -14.82 16.12
N ASN A 998 -12.73 -14.42 15.00
CA ASN A 998 -11.96 -14.05 13.81
C ASN A 998 -11.21 -12.71 14.03
N LEU A 999 -10.45 -12.23 13.03
CA LEU A 999 -9.66 -11.01 13.18
C LEU A 999 -10.50 -9.72 13.19
N LEU A 1000 -11.79 -9.81 12.80
CA LEU A 1000 -12.81 -8.76 12.90
C LEU A 1000 -13.65 -8.84 14.18
N GLU A 1001 -13.25 -9.70 15.13
CA GLU A 1001 -13.86 -9.84 16.46
C GLU A 1001 -15.24 -10.49 16.47
N GLU A 1002 -15.62 -11.15 15.37
CA GLU A 1002 -16.85 -11.93 15.30
C GLU A 1002 -16.65 -13.26 16.05
N GLU A 1003 -17.56 -13.57 16.97
CA GLU A 1003 -17.46 -14.74 17.86
C GLU A 1003 -17.69 -16.05 17.10
N GLU A 1004 -16.75 -16.99 17.22
CA GLU A 1004 -16.82 -18.32 16.58
C GLU A 1004 -17.21 -19.42 17.57
N ALA A 1005 -16.61 -19.42 18.76
CA ALA A 1005 -16.91 -20.40 19.81
C ALA A 1005 -16.61 -19.87 21.22
N GLU A 1006 -17.41 -20.29 22.20
CA GLU A 1006 -17.14 -20.02 23.63
C GLU A 1006 -16.01 -20.92 24.14
N LEU A 1007 -15.04 -20.32 24.83
CA LEU A 1007 -13.91 -20.99 25.47
C LEU A 1007 -14.19 -21.15 26.97
N GLU A 1008 -13.67 -22.22 27.54
CA GLU A 1008 -13.74 -22.43 28.98
C GLU A 1008 -12.81 -21.48 29.73
N LEU A 1009 -13.37 -20.62 30.56
CA LEU A 1009 -12.65 -19.72 31.46
C LEU A 1009 -12.70 -20.27 32.89
N LYS A 1010 -11.55 -20.72 33.41
CA LYS A 1010 -11.42 -21.27 34.77
C LYS A 1010 -10.38 -20.49 35.57
N GLY A 1011 -10.84 -19.71 36.56
CA GLY A 1011 -9.95 -18.99 37.47
C GLY A 1011 -9.00 -18.02 36.76
N GLY A 1012 -9.46 -17.35 35.69
CA GLY A 1012 -8.63 -16.44 34.89
C GLY A 1012 -7.73 -17.14 33.86
N ILE A 1013 -7.89 -18.45 33.64
CA ILE A 1013 -7.11 -19.23 32.69
C ILE A 1013 -8.00 -19.70 31.53
N ILE A 1014 -7.51 -19.49 30.32
CA ILE A 1014 -8.14 -19.92 29.06
C ILE A 1014 -7.13 -20.77 28.30
N CYS A 1015 -7.53 -21.99 27.95
CA CYS A 1015 -6.67 -22.89 27.21
C CYS A 1015 -6.92 -22.72 25.70
N VAL A 1016 -5.87 -22.39 24.95
CA VAL A 1016 -5.93 -22.19 23.50
C VAL A 1016 -4.85 -23.02 22.81
N GLN A 1017 -5.15 -23.47 21.60
CA GLN A 1017 -4.22 -24.17 20.74
C GLN A 1017 -4.05 -23.39 19.45
N LEU A 1018 -2.81 -23.07 19.11
CA LEU A 1018 -2.42 -22.37 17.90
C LEU A 1018 -1.73 -23.36 16.97
N LYS A 1019 -2.12 -23.40 15.70
CA LYS A 1019 -1.36 -24.05 14.64
C LYS A 1019 -0.07 -23.28 14.36
N PRO A 1020 0.90 -23.89 13.63
CA PRO A 1020 2.09 -23.17 13.19
C PRO A 1020 1.75 -21.83 12.53
N TYR A 1021 2.38 -20.75 13.00
CA TYR A 1021 2.14 -19.37 12.54
C TYR A 1021 0.71 -18.84 12.66
N GLU A 1022 -0.19 -19.52 13.38
CA GLU A 1022 -1.59 -19.11 13.46
C GLU A 1022 -1.77 -17.88 14.35
N VAL A 1023 -2.58 -16.93 13.88
CA VAL A 1023 -3.09 -15.80 14.66
C VAL A 1023 -4.42 -16.20 15.32
N VAL A 1024 -4.50 -16.01 16.64
CA VAL A 1024 -5.69 -16.28 17.45
C VAL A 1024 -6.13 -15.01 18.17
N THR A 1025 -7.43 -14.71 18.08
CA THR A 1025 -8.08 -13.61 18.78
C THR A 1025 -9.03 -14.17 19.84
N VAL A 1026 -8.91 -13.68 21.07
CA VAL A 1026 -9.79 -14.03 22.18
C VAL A 1026 -10.50 -12.78 22.69
N LYS A 1027 -11.84 -12.81 22.75
CA LYS A 1027 -12.68 -11.77 23.35
C LYS A 1027 -13.11 -12.17 24.75
N LEU A 1028 -12.97 -11.27 25.71
CA LEU A 1028 -13.30 -11.45 27.12
C LEU A 1028 -14.45 -10.52 27.54
N ILE A 1029 -15.46 -11.05 28.23
CA ILE A 1029 -16.63 -10.31 28.73
C ILE A 1029 -16.70 -10.37 30.25
#